data_AF-A0A444G6S5-F1
#
_entry.id   AF-A0A444G6S5-F1
#
_cell.length_a   1.000
_cell.length_b   1.000
_cell.length_c   1.000
_cell.angle_alpha   90.00
_cell.angle_beta   90.00
_cell.angle_gamma   90.00
#
_symmetry.space_group_name_H-M   'P 1'
#
loop_
_entity.id
_entity.type
_entity.pdbx_description
1 polymer ?
#
loop_
_entity_poly.entity_id
_entity_poly.type
_entity_poly.pdbx_seq_one_letter_code
_entity_poly.pdbx_strand_id
1 'polypeptide(L)'
;MSWFRAVSGVARSAIRRNLSQAPHHIGRPRALPSPPSRGFHSTALRRKAESAAPIPRAVPLSRLTDSFLDGTSSVYLEELQRAWEADPNSVDESWDNFFRNFVGQAATSPGISGQTIQESMRLLLLVRAYQVNGHMKAKLDPLGLEEREIPEDLDLGLYGFTEADLDREFFLGVWRMAGFLSENRPVQTLREILNRLEQAYCGNVGYEYMHIPDRDKCNWIRDKIETVKPREYSRERREVILDRLIWSSEFENFLATKWTAAKRFGLEGGETLIPGMKEMFDRAADQGVESIVIGMSHRGRLNVLGNVVRKPLRQIFSEFSSGTKPVDGEVGLYTGTGDVKYHLGTSYDRPTRGGKRIHLSLVANPSHLEAVDPLVVGKTRAKQYYSNDIDRIKNMGVLIHGDGSFAGQGVVYETLHLSALPNYTTGGTIHIVINNQVAFTTDPRSGRSSQYCTDVAKALNAPIFHVNGDDMEAVVHVFKPEILKRVGQAITTLPETFKPHRAVKKIFEQRAQMIESGESIDWAMGEALAFATLIIEGNHVRLSGQDVERGTFSHPKSSNSLEYPFAVLGFELGYSMENPNSLILWEAQFGDFSNGAQVMFDQFLSSGESKWLRQTGLVVLLPHGYDGQGPEHSSARLERFLQVYYELDEGRKKSDRQDVAICRVEQLCPFPYDLIQRELKRYPSMDFCF
;
A
#
# COMPACT_ATOMS: atom_id res chain seq x y z
N MET A 1 22.22 34.61 -30.81
CA MET A 1 23.06 35.81 -30.59
C MET A 1 22.17 36.97 -30.20
N SER A 2 22.57 37.73 -29.18
CA SER A 2 21.91 38.93 -28.63
C SER A 2 20.55 38.66 -27.96
N TRP A 3 20.54 38.65 -26.61
CA TRP A 3 19.42 38.85 -25.65
C TRP A 3 19.54 38.05 -24.33
N PHE A 4 20.74 37.62 -23.93
CA PHE A 4 20.99 36.96 -22.63
C PHE A 4 22.22 37.53 -21.88
N ARG A 5 22.30 38.87 -21.73
CA ARG A 5 23.43 39.54 -21.03
C ARG A 5 23.06 40.76 -20.17
N ALA A 6 21.86 40.81 -19.59
CA ALA A 6 21.41 41.99 -18.84
C ALA A 6 20.74 41.75 -17.46
N VAL A 7 20.95 40.60 -16.80
CA VAL A 7 20.40 40.39 -15.43
C VAL A 7 21.42 39.85 -14.41
N SER A 8 22.69 39.64 -14.77
CA SER A 8 23.75 39.19 -13.84
C SER A 8 24.51 40.31 -13.12
N GLY A 9 24.00 41.54 -13.13
CA GLY A 9 24.69 42.71 -12.55
C GLY A 9 24.19 43.19 -11.17
N VAL A 10 23.01 42.78 -10.72
CA VAL A 10 22.35 43.38 -9.52
C VAL A 10 22.40 42.48 -8.28
N ALA A 11 22.69 41.18 -8.41
CA ALA A 11 22.75 40.26 -7.27
C ALA A 11 24.13 40.16 -6.56
N ARG A 12 25.19 40.80 -7.08
CA ARG A 12 26.54 40.74 -6.48
C ARG A 12 26.92 41.92 -5.58
N SER A 13 26.09 42.97 -5.48
CA SER A 13 26.42 44.17 -4.71
C SER A 13 25.72 44.29 -3.34
N ALA A 14 24.87 43.32 -2.96
CA ALA A 14 24.12 43.35 -1.69
C ALA A 14 24.72 42.46 -0.58
N ILE A 15 25.73 41.63 -0.86
CA ILE A 15 26.31 40.68 0.11
C ILE A 15 27.69 41.13 0.65
N ARG A 16 28.17 42.32 0.28
CA ARG A 16 29.50 42.84 0.71
C ARG A 16 29.47 44.06 1.63
N ARG A 17 28.31 44.41 2.21
CA ARG A 17 28.12 45.66 2.98
C ARG A 17 27.72 45.53 4.45
N ASN A 18 27.83 44.34 5.06
CA ASN A 18 27.54 44.13 6.49
C ASN A 18 28.68 43.48 7.30
N LEU A 19 29.92 43.58 6.83
CA LEU A 19 31.11 43.14 7.57
C LEU A 19 32.20 44.20 7.44
N SER A 20 32.14 45.26 8.24
CA SER A 20 33.29 46.12 8.61
C SER A 20 32.89 47.45 9.26
N GLN A 21 32.21 47.46 10.42
CA GLN A 21 32.28 48.62 11.32
C GLN A 21 32.15 48.17 12.78
N ALA A 22 33.27 48.15 13.49
CA ALA A 22 33.34 48.07 14.94
C ALA A 22 34.16 49.26 15.45
N PRO A 23 33.67 50.06 16.40
CA PRO A 23 34.53 50.89 17.24
C PRO A 23 34.71 50.27 18.62
N HIS A 24 35.95 50.30 19.10
CA HIS A 24 36.34 49.96 20.46
C HIS A 24 35.86 51.02 21.46
N HIS A 25 35.26 50.59 22.57
CA HIS A 25 35.32 51.35 23.82
C HIS A 25 35.48 50.39 25.02
N ILE A 26 36.48 50.70 25.84
CA ILE A 26 36.90 49.99 27.06
C ILE A 26 36.14 50.57 28.26
N GLY A 27 35.64 49.71 29.15
CA GLY A 27 35.13 50.09 30.47
C GLY A 27 34.88 48.88 31.38
N ARG A 28 35.57 48.84 32.53
CA ARG A 28 35.63 47.74 33.53
C ARG A 28 34.27 47.42 34.22
N PRO A 29 34.14 46.21 34.83
CA PRO A 29 32.87 45.69 35.35
C PRO A 29 32.62 46.07 36.82
N ARG A 30 31.35 46.26 37.19
CA ARG A 30 30.86 46.28 38.58
C ARG A 30 29.71 45.29 38.72
N ALA A 31 29.72 44.55 39.81
CA ALA A 31 29.04 43.27 40.02
C ALA A 31 27.62 43.34 40.61
N LEU A 32 26.94 42.18 40.50
CA LEU A 32 25.77 41.63 41.23
C LEU A 32 24.37 41.80 40.58
N PRO A 33 23.40 40.89 40.81
CA PRO A 33 23.50 39.42 40.94
C PRO A 33 22.45 38.66 40.08
N SER A 34 22.76 37.42 39.69
CA SER A 34 21.88 36.51 38.94
C SER A 34 21.01 35.63 39.87
N PRO A 35 19.70 35.44 39.58
CA PRO A 35 18.87 34.40 40.21
C PRO A 35 19.13 33.01 39.58
N PRO A 36 18.70 31.92 40.24
CA PRO A 36 19.34 30.62 40.12
C PRO A 36 18.90 29.79 38.90
N SER A 37 19.88 29.14 38.29
CA SER A 37 19.69 28.03 37.34
C SER A 37 19.06 26.83 38.05
N ARG A 38 17.86 26.42 37.63
CA ARG A 38 17.37 25.05 37.86
C ARG A 38 17.97 24.15 36.79
N GLY A 39 18.93 23.33 37.20
CA GLY A 39 19.61 22.35 36.36
C GLY A 39 18.68 21.20 35.96
N PHE A 40 18.93 20.69 34.75
CA PHE A 40 18.43 19.39 34.31
C PHE A 40 19.04 18.30 35.21
N HIS A 41 18.17 17.53 35.85
CA HIS A 41 18.55 16.37 36.65
C HIS A 41 19.01 15.24 35.72
N SER A 42 20.33 15.06 35.57
CA SER A 42 20.89 13.76 35.17
C SER A 42 20.88 12.86 36.41
N THR A 43 20.12 11.78 36.36
CA THR A 43 20.15 10.74 37.40
C THR A 43 21.53 10.09 37.42
N ALA A 44 22.26 10.33 38.51
CA ALA A 44 23.54 9.70 38.80
C ALA A 44 23.35 8.19 39.01
N LEU A 45 24.03 7.38 38.20
CA LEU A 45 24.20 5.95 38.45
C LEU A 45 25.09 5.75 39.68
N ARG A 46 24.47 5.19 40.72
CA ARG A 46 25.10 4.79 41.98
C ARG A 46 26.06 3.62 41.69
N ARG A 47 27.37 3.79 41.95
CA ARG A 47 28.36 2.70 41.92
C ARG A 47 27.93 1.62 42.91
N LYS A 48 27.48 0.48 42.38
CA LYS A 48 27.34 -0.80 43.09
C LYS A 48 28.65 -1.56 42.90
N ALA A 49 29.10 -2.24 43.95
CA ALA A 49 30.36 -2.97 44.03
C ALA A 49 30.60 -3.89 42.82
N GLU A 50 31.87 -4.06 42.44
CA GLU A 50 32.37 -4.99 41.43
C GLU A 50 31.86 -6.42 41.73
N SER A 51 30.75 -6.80 41.12
CA SER A 51 30.40 -8.20 40.92
C SER A 51 31.04 -8.62 39.60
N ALA A 52 31.86 -9.67 39.64
CA ALA A 52 32.46 -10.29 38.47
C ALA A 52 31.47 -10.38 37.30
N ALA A 53 31.93 -10.04 36.10
CA ALA A 53 31.13 -10.17 34.89
C ALA A 53 30.50 -11.58 34.84
N PRO A 54 29.19 -11.71 34.56
CA PRO A 54 28.56 -13.01 34.48
C PRO A 54 29.28 -13.82 33.40
N ILE A 55 29.70 -15.03 33.75
CA ILE A 55 30.27 -16.00 32.82
C ILE A 55 29.24 -16.19 31.68
N PRO A 56 29.60 -15.97 30.41
CA PRO A 56 28.69 -16.15 29.29
C PRO A 56 28.10 -17.56 29.34
N ARG A 57 26.76 -17.67 29.42
CA ARG A 57 26.08 -18.95 29.28
C ARG A 57 25.89 -19.26 27.80
N ALA A 58 26.11 -20.50 27.41
CA ALA A 58 25.90 -20.96 26.05
C ALA A 58 24.45 -20.75 25.59
N VAL A 59 24.31 -20.19 24.39
CA VAL A 59 23.02 -20.01 23.72
C VAL A 59 22.77 -21.28 22.90
N PRO A 60 21.65 -22.00 23.11
CA PRO A 60 21.31 -23.17 22.30
C PRO A 60 21.28 -22.81 20.80
N LEU A 61 21.75 -23.69 19.92
CA LEU A 61 21.69 -23.51 18.46
C LEU A 61 20.30 -23.14 17.92
N SER A 62 19.24 -23.57 18.60
CA SER A 62 17.85 -23.24 18.29
C SER A 62 17.48 -21.77 18.54
N ARG A 63 18.33 -21.02 19.27
CA ARG A 63 18.20 -19.58 19.55
C ARG A 63 19.22 -18.71 18.80
N LEU A 64 20.08 -19.31 17.96
CA LEU A 64 20.94 -18.55 17.04
C LEU A 64 20.04 -17.92 15.95
N THR A 65 19.73 -16.64 16.13
CA THR A 65 18.93 -15.83 15.21
C THR A 65 19.81 -15.25 14.10
N ASP A 66 19.21 -14.80 12.99
CA ASP A 66 19.88 -14.20 11.81
C ASP A 66 20.75 -12.96 12.12
N SER A 67 20.67 -12.44 13.35
CA SER A 67 21.50 -11.36 13.91
C SER A 67 22.93 -11.80 14.26
N PHE A 68 23.21 -13.11 14.27
CA PHE A 68 24.52 -13.65 14.68
C PHE A 68 25.61 -13.48 13.59
N LEU A 69 25.22 -13.21 12.34
CA LEU A 69 26.10 -13.06 11.18
C LEU A 69 26.61 -11.62 10.94
N ASP A 70 26.34 -10.69 11.86
CA ASP A 70 26.98 -9.37 11.82
C ASP A 70 28.48 -9.50 12.14
N GLY A 71 29.32 -8.78 11.38
CA GLY A 71 30.77 -8.97 11.30
C GLY A 71 31.57 -8.97 12.61
N THR A 72 30.99 -8.52 13.73
CA THR A 72 31.56 -8.59 15.09
C THR A 72 31.59 -9.99 15.70
N SER A 73 30.80 -10.94 15.18
CA SER A 73 30.75 -12.33 15.69
C SER A 73 31.84 -13.26 15.14
N SER A 74 32.57 -12.84 14.10
CA SER A 74 33.58 -13.66 13.42
C SER A 74 34.78 -13.98 14.32
N VAL A 75 35.31 -12.97 15.02
CA VAL A 75 36.46 -13.12 15.94
C VAL A 75 36.11 -14.00 17.14
N TYR A 76 34.90 -13.85 17.69
CA TYR A 76 34.43 -14.67 18.81
C TYR A 76 34.29 -16.14 18.42
N LEU A 77 33.81 -16.42 17.21
CA LEU A 77 33.72 -17.78 16.67
C LEU A 77 35.08 -18.40 16.36
N GLU A 78 36.07 -17.60 15.95
CA GLU A 78 37.45 -18.06 15.78
C GLU A 78 38.07 -18.51 17.10
N GLU A 79 37.83 -17.76 18.18
CA GLU A 79 38.28 -18.15 19.52
C GLU A 79 37.56 -19.42 19.99
N LEU A 80 36.25 -19.52 19.75
CA LEU A 80 35.46 -20.72 20.04
C LEU A 80 35.91 -21.94 19.25
N GLN A 81 36.20 -21.80 17.95
CA GLN A 81 36.68 -22.89 17.11
C GLN A 81 38.09 -23.32 17.51
N ARG A 82 39.03 -22.38 17.71
CA ARG A 82 40.40 -22.72 18.14
C ARG A 82 40.40 -23.38 19.52
N ALA A 83 39.54 -22.92 20.43
CA ALA A 83 39.34 -23.57 21.72
C ALA A 83 38.81 -24.99 21.54
N TRP A 84 37.81 -25.19 20.67
CA TRP A 84 37.22 -26.50 20.38
C TRP A 84 38.20 -27.47 19.71
N GLU A 85 39.01 -27.00 18.75
CA GLU A 85 40.06 -27.79 18.10
C GLU A 85 41.14 -28.24 19.07
N ALA A 86 41.43 -27.43 20.10
CA ALA A 86 42.36 -27.77 21.17
C ALA A 86 41.73 -28.73 22.22
N ASP A 87 40.46 -28.52 22.56
CA ASP A 87 39.66 -29.37 23.45
C ASP A 87 38.17 -29.31 23.09
N PRO A 88 37.56 -30.41 22.61
CA PRO A 88 36.13 -30.43 22.27
C PRO A 88 35.17 -30.10 23.42
N ASN A 89 35.62 -30.22 24.68
CA ASN A 89 34.82 -29.87 25.86
C ASN A 89 34.91 -28.38 26.24
N SER A 90 35.73 -27.60 25.54
CA SER A 90 35.90 -26.15 25.78
C SER A 90 34.70 -25.32 25.34
N VAL A 91 33.78 -25.92 24.59
CA VAL A 91 32.56 -25.32 24.09
C VAL A 91 31.37 -26.16 24.56
N ASP A 92 30.19 -25.53 24.62
CA ASP A 92 28.97 -26.20 25.01
C ASP A 92 28.58 -27.32 24.02
N GLU A 93 27.81 -28.31 24.49
CA GLU A 93 27.35 -29.47 23.71
C GLU A 93 26.68 -29.07 22.39
N SER A 94 26.02 -27.91 22.34
CA SER A 94 25.49 -27.34 21.11
C SER A 94 26.60 -27.02 20.08
N TRP A 95 27.65 -26.29 20.48
CA TRP A 95 28.78 -25.94 19.63
C TRP A 95 29.64 -27.17 19.28
N ASP A 96 29.82 -28.12 20.19
CA ASP A 96 30.52 -29.38 19.91
C ASP A 96 29.78 -30.16 18.81
N ASN A 97 28.45 -30.30 18.91
CA ASN A 97 27.64 -30.91 17.86
C ASN A 97 27.69 -30.14 16.53
N PHE A 98 27.75 -28.81 16.56
CA PHE A 98 27.91 -27.99 15.35
C PHE A 98 29.24 -28.25 14.66
N PHE A 99 30.35 -28.13 15.39
CA PHE A 99 31.69 -28.32 14.83
C PHE A 99 31.92 -29.78 14.40
N ARG A 100 31.42 -30.77 15.14
CA ARG A 100 31.48 -32.18 14.73
C ARG A 100 30.67 -32.49 13.48
N ASN A 101 29.46 -31.94 13.34
CA ASN A 101 28.65 -32.17 12.14
C ASN A 101 29.26 -31.46 10.92
N PHE A 102 29.85 -30.28 11.13
CA PHE A 102 30.49 -29.51 10.06
C PHE A 102 31.80 -30.15 9.59
N VAL A 103 32.70 -30.48 10.52
CA VAL A 103 34.00 -31.12 10.24
C VAL A 103 33.80 -32.58 9.80
N GLY A 104 32.85 -33.30 10.39
CA GLY A 104 32.58 -34.71 10.09
C GLY A 104 31.93 -34.96 8.72
N GLN A 105 31.09 -34.04 8.23
CA GLN A 105 30.51 -34.14 6.87
C GLN A 105 31.46 -33.63 5.79
N ALA A 106 32.29 -32.62 6.07
CA ALA A 106 33.33 -32.16 5.16
C ALA A 106 34.44 -33.22 4.96
N ALA A 107 34.84 -33.92 6.03
CA ALA A 107 35.91 -34.92 5.98
C ALA A 107 35.53 -36.25 5.28
N THR A 108 34.25 -36.52 5.07
CA THR A 108 33.76 -37.79 4.48
C THR A 108 33.47 -37.72 2.98
N SER A 109 33.55 -36.54 2.38
CA SER A 109 33.39 -36.34 0.94
C SER A 109 34.77 -36.26 0.24
N PRO A 110 35.10 -37.16 -0.69
CA PRO A 110 36.40 -37.17 -1.35
C PRO A 110 36.56 -35.92 -2.24
N GLY A 111 37.53 -35.05 -1.91
CA GLY A 111 37.84 -33.81 -2.65
C GLY A 111 37.93 -32.55 -1.78
N ILE A 112 37.34 -32.55 -0.59
CA ILE A 112 37.22 -31.38 0.31
C ILE A 112 38.43 -31.22 1.25
N SER A 113 39.64 -31.51 0.77
CA SER A 113 40.84 -31.31 1.60
C SER A 113 41.27 -29.84 1.51
N GLY A 114 40.69 -28.96 2.33
CA GLY A 114 41.22 -27.61 2.53
C GLY A 114 40.23 -26.48 2.80
N GLN A 115 38.91 -26.73 2.78
CA GLN A 115 37.93 -25.68 3.11
C GLN A 115 37.89 -25.43 4.61
N THR A 116 38.18 -24.19 5.01
CA THR A 116 38.06 -23.77 6.41
C THR A 116 36.60 -23.42 6.76
N ILE A 117 36.25 -23.50 8.04
CA ILE A 117 34.96 -23.01 8.56
C ILE A 117 34.80 -21.51 8.21
N GLN A 118 35.90 -20.76 8.27
CA GLN A 118 35.95 -19.35 7.96
C GLN A 118 35.56 -19.06 6.50
N GLU A 119 36.10 -19.79 5.53
CA GLU A 119 35.73 -19.67 4.12
C GLU A 119 34.27 -20.03 3.88
N SER A 120 33.76 -21.02 4.59
CA SER A 120 32.34 -21.41 4.49
C SER A 120 31.41 -20.31 5.01
N MET A 121 31.77 -19.68 6.13
CA MET A 121 31.03 -18.53 6.66
C MET A 121 31.08 -17.32 5.74
N ARG A 122 32.27 -17.01 5.19
CA ARG A 122 32.47 -15.94 4.19
C ARG A 122 31.61 -16.16 2.94
N LEU A 123 31.55 -17.40 2.46
CA LEU A 123 30.70 -17.80 1.35
C LEU A 123 29.20 -17.63 1.68
N LEU A 124 28.76 -17.97 2.90
CA LEU A 124 27.38 -17.75 3.34
C LEU A 124 27.02 -16.26 3.43
N LEU A 125 27.95 -15.41 3.91
CA LEU A 125 27.77 -13.97 3.94
C LEU A 125 27.65 -13.39 2.53
N LEU A 126 28.47 -13.88 1.59
CA LEU A 126 28.41 -13.52 0.17
C LEU A 126 27.06 -13.93 -0.46
N VAL A 127 26.61 -15.17 -0.24
CA VAL A 127 25.27 -15.63 -0.68
C VAL A 127 24.19 -14.70 -0.13
N ARG A 128 24.26 -14.36 1.17
CA ARG A 128 23.32 -13.44 1.81
C ARG A 128 23.36 -12.05 1.18
N ALA A 129 24.54 -11.53 0.84
CA ALA A 129 24.66 -10.24 0.16
C ALA A 129 23.97 -10.26 -1.21
N TYR A 130 24.11 -11.34 -2.01
CA TYR A 130 23.34 -11.49 -3.26
C TYR A 130 21.82 -11.56 -3.03
N GLN A 131 21.37 -12.25 -1.98
CA GLN A 131 19.94 -12.33 -1.64
C GLN A 131 19.36 -10.98 -1.18
N VAL A 132 20.16 -10.14 -0.53
CA VAL A 132 19.73 -8.82 -0.02
C VAL A 132 19.87 -7.74 -1.08
N ASN A 133 21.02 -7.67 -1.76
CA ASN A 133 21.44 -6.56 -2.60
C ASN A 133 21.62 -6.92 -4.08
N GLY A 134 21.44 -8.19 -4.49
CA GLY A 134 21.62 -8.61 -5.89
C GLY A 134 20.74 -7.84 -6.88
N HIS A 135 19.56 -7.39 -6.44
CA HIS A 135 18.67 -6.53 -7.25
C HIS A 135 19.35 -5.20 -7.67
N MET A 136 20.34 -4.70 -6.93
CA MET A 136 21.11 -3.51 -7.31
C MET A 136 22.02 -3.76 -8.52
N LYS A 137 22.47 -5.01 -8.72
CA LYS A 137 23.28 -5.46 -9.87
C LYS A 137 22.40 -5.96 -11.04
N ALA A 138 21.08 -6.07 -10.87
CA ALA A 138 20.16 -6.60 -11.87
C ALA A 138 19.96 -5.68 -13.09
N LYS A 139 19.76 -6.28 -14.27
CA LYS A 139 19.58 -5.60 -15.56
C LYS A 139 18.13 -5.17 -15.78
N LEU A 140 17.68 -4.19 -15.00
CA LEU A 140 16.27 -3.78 -14.95
C LEU A 140 15.89 -2.68 -15.94
N ASP A 141 16.84 -1.85 -16.36
CA ASP A 141 16.58 -0.69 -17.22
C ASP A 141 16.63 -1.11 -18.70
N PRO A 142 15.52 -1.05 -19.45
CA PRO A 142 15.50 -1.32 -20.88
C PRO A 142 16.34 -0.33 -21.70
N LEU A 143 16.49 0.90 -21.21
CA LEU A 143 17.17 1.98 -21.92
C LEU A 143 18.70 1.98 -21.68
N GLY A 144 19.16 1.30 -20.63
CA GLY A 144 20.57 1.27 -20.22
C GLY A 144 21.12 2.65 -19.85
N LEU A 145 20.27 3.56 -19.37
CA LEU A 145 20.61 4.93 -18.95
C LEU A 145 20.88 5.02 -17.45
N GLU A 146 20.36 4.08 -16.67
CA GLU A 146 20.51 4.06 -15.22
C GLU A 146 21.90 3.55 -14.82
N GLU A 147 22.74 4.44 -14.30
CA GLU A 147 23.98 4.07 -13.63
C GLU A 147 23.71 3.80 -12.15
N ARG A 148 23.67 2.52 -11.76
CA ARG A 148 23.56 2.10 -10.36
C ARG A 148 24.93 1.81 -9.78
N GLU A 149 25.18 2.34 -8.59
CA GLU A 149 26.34 1.96 -7.79
C GLU A 149 26.11 0.53 -7.28
N ILE A 150 27.02 -0.38 -7.63
CA ILE A 150 26.97 -1.77 -7.19
C ILE A 150 27.51 -1.79 -5.74
N PRO A 151 26.73 -2.28 -4.77
CA PRO A 151 27.20 -2.41 -3.39
C PRO A 151 28.50 -3.20 -3.27
N GLU A 152 29.44 -2.72 -2.44
CA GLU A 152 30.74 -3.37 -2.19
C GLU A 152 30.59 -4.78 -1.59
N ASP A 153 29.46 -5.07 -0.95
CA ASP A 153 29.18 -6.40 -0.38
C ASP A 153 28.84 -7.47 -1.44
N LEU A 154 28.77 -7.11 -2.72
CA LEU A 154 28.72 -8.07 -3.82
C LEU A 154 30.12 -8.42 -4.37
N ASP A 155 31.16 -7.74 -3.90
CA ASP A 155 32.55 -8.01 -4.30
C ASP A 155 33.11 -9.24 -3.54
N LEU A 156 33.73 -10.15 -4.31
CA LEU A 156 34.42 -11.33 -3.80
C LEU A 156 35.58 -10.95 -2.88
N GLY A 157 36.28 -9.86 -3.20
CA GLY A 157 37.45 -9.38 -2.47
C GLY A 157 37.13 -9.07 -1.00
N LEU A 158 35.93 -8.56 -0.72
CA LEU A 158 35.48 -8.25 0.65
C LEU A 158 35.45 -9.49 1.54
N TYR A 159 35.17 -10.65 0.96
CA TYR A 159 35.11 -11.94 1.65
C TYR A 159 36.44 -12.70 1.59
N GLY A 160 37.47 -12.13 1.00
CA GLY A 160 38.79 -12.74 0.85
C GLY A 160 38.85 -13.84 -0.22
N PHE A 161 37.89 -13.87 -1.15
CA PHE A 161 37.96 -14.72 -2.34
C PHE A 161 38.62 -13.97 -3.50
N THR A 162 39.40 -14.69 -4.28
CA THR A 162 40.10 -14.18 -5.45
C THR A 162 39.69 -14.96 -6.70
N GLU A 163 40.08 -14.48 -7.88
CA GLU A 163 39.88 -15.20 -9.16
C GLU A 163 40.46 -16.63 -9.13
N ALA A 164 41.54 -16.86 -8.37
CA ALA A 164 42.13 -18.18 -8.22
C ALA A 164 41.23 -19.16 -7.44
N ASP A 165 40.29 -18.65 -6.64
CA ASP A 165 39.38 -19.46 -5.82
C ASP A 165 38.13 -19.92 -6.57
N LEU A 166 37.86 -19.36 -7.76
CA LEU A 166 36.64 -19.63 -8.53
C LEU A 166 36.44 -21.12 -8.84
N ASP A 167 37.53 -21.82 -9.16
CA ASP A 167 37.48 -23.24 -9.53
C ASP A 167 37.69 -24.18 -8.32
N ARG A 168 37.80 -23.63 -7.10
CA ARG A 168 37.82 -24.43 -5.85
C ARG A 168 36.42 -24.91 -5.50
N GLU A 169 36.35 -26.13 -4.98
CA GLU A 169 35.13 -26.74 -4.50
C GLU A 169 34.83 -26.34 -3.06
N PHE A 170 33.56 -26.03 -2.79
CA PHE A 170 33.05 -25.65 -1.47
C PHE A 170 31.88 -26.55 -1.08
N PHE A 171 31.94 -27.04 0.15
CA PHE A 171 30.85 -27.69 0.85
C PHE A 171 29.86 -26.65 1.37
N LEU A 172 28.62 -26.74 0.89
CA LEU A 172 27.48 -25.97 1.35
C LEU A 172 26.66 -26.90 2.24
N GLY A 173 27.05 -27.01 3.51
CA GLY A 173 26.43 -27.96 4.43
C GLY A 173 24.91 -27.84 4.52
N VAL A 174 24.24 -28.96 4.84
CA VAL A 174 22.77 -29.06 4.94
C VAL A 174 22.27 -28.25 6.13
N TRP A 175 22.04 -26.96 5.92
CA TRP A 175 21.29 -26.11 6.84
C TRP A 175 19.85 -26.02 6.37
N ARG A 176 18.90 -25.80 7.29
CA ARG A 176 17.46 -25.63 6.99
C ARG A 176 17.18 -24.35 6.17
N MET A 177 17.72 -24.28 4.96
CA MET A 177 17.55 -23.22 3.97
C MET A 177 17.03 -23.88 2.69
N ALA A 178 15.87 -23.44 2.21
CA ALA A 178 15.33 -23.83 0.92
C ALA A 178 16.08 -23.11 -0.22
N GLY A 179 15.97 -23.58 -1.47
CA GLY A 179 16.71 -23.01 -2.61
C GLY A 179 17.72 -23.98 -3.24
N PHE A 180 18.65 -23.51 -4.07
CA PHE A 180 19.61 -24.40 -4.75
C PHE A 180 20.64 -25.00 -3.77
N LEU A 181 20.81 -24.38 -2.60
CA LEU A 181 21.59 -24.93 -1.48
C LEU A 181 20.94 -26.15 -0.82
N SER A 182 19.67 -26.43 -1.12
CA SER A 182 18.95 -27.63 -0.67
C SER A 182 19.04 -28.80 -1.65
N GLU A 183 19.62 -28.60 -2.84
CA GLU A 183 19.86 -29.68 -3.78
C GLU A 183 20.88 -30.67 -3.18
N ASN A 184 20.68 -31.99 -3.38
CA ASN A 184 21.58 -33.07 -2.93
C ASN A 184 22.98 -33.05 -3.62
N ARG A 185 23.49 -31.88 -3.99
CA ARG A 185 24.86 -31.60 -4.42
C ARG A 185 25.53 -30.73 -3.37
N PRO A 186 26.05 -31.35 -2.30
CA PRO A 186 26.62 -30.62 -1.18
C PRO A 186 27.94 -29.92 -1.52
N VAL A 187 28.57 -30.26 -2.66
CA VAL A 187 29.84 -29.69 -3.12
C VAL A 187 29.65 -29.07 -4.49
N GLN A 188 30.02 -27.80 -4.63
CA GLN A 188 30.00 -27.03 -5.90
C GLN A 188 31.21 -26.11 -5.97
N THR A 189 31.64 -25.74 -7.18
CA THR A 189 32.70 -24.73 -7.34
C THR A 189 32.19 -23.34 -6.99
N LEU A 190 33.06 -22.45 -6.50
CA LEU A 190 32.68 -21.05 -6.25
C LEU A 190 32.13 -20.38 -7.51
N ARG A 191 32.69 -20.68 -8.69
CA ARG A 191 32.21 -20.21 -10.00
C ARG A 191 30.77 -20.65 -10.27
N GLU A 192 30.43 -21.91 -10.02
CA GLU A 192 29.07 -22.41 -10.21
C GLU A 192 28.08 -21.72 -9.25
N ILE A 193 28.47 -21.55 -7.98
CA ILE A 193 27.66 -20.85 -6.97
C ILE A 193 27.40 -19.40 -7.39
N LEU A 194 28.44 -18.67 -7.78
CA LEU A 194 28.34 -17.28 -8.24
C LEU A 194 27.47 -17.16 -9.50
N ASN A 195 27.67 -18.03 -10.48
CA ASN A 195 26.84 -18.05 -11.69
C ASN A 195 25.36 -18.25 -11.34
N ARG A 196 25.04 -19.13 -10.39
CA ARG A 196 23.65 -19.34 -9.94
C ARG A 196 23.10 -18.12 -9.20
N LEU A 197 23.87 -17.51 -8.32
CA LEU A 197 23.47 -16.29 -7.61
C LEU A 197 23.23 -15.13 -8.59
N GLU A 198 24.10 -14.95 -9.57
CA GLU A 198 23.94 -13.92 -10.60
C GLU A 198 22.73 -14.21 -11.50
N GLN A 199 22.52 -15.46 -11.91
CA GLN A 199 21.33 -15.85 -12.68
C GLN A 199 20.03 -15.63 -11.90
N ALA A 200 20.04 -15.90 -10.59
CA ALA A 200 18.88 -15.80 -9.73
C ALA A 200 18.54 -14.35 -9.35
N TYR A 201 19.54 -13.54 -8.99
CA TYR A 201 19.33 -12.24 -8.35
C TYR A 201 19.77 -11.03 -9.17
N CYS A 202 20.60 -11.22 -10.20
CA CYS A 202 21.21 -10.16 -11.01
C CYS A 202 20.81 -10.21 -12.49
N GLY A 203 19.79 -11.00 -12.84
CA GLY A 203 19.27 -11.14 -14.19
C GLY A 203 18.37 -9.97 -14.62
N ASN A 204 17.35 -10.27 -15.43
CA ASN A 204 16.34 -9.30 -15.87
C ASN A 204 15.21 -9.11 -14.83
N VAL A 205 15.32 -9.80 -13.68
CA VAL A 205 14.43 -9.66 -12.53
C VAL A 205 15.31 -9.37 -11.30
N GLY A 206 14.90 -8.39 -10.50
CA GLY A 206 15.50 -8.05 -9.22
C GLY A 206 14.49 -8.27 -8.11
N TYR A 207 14.90 -8.94 -7.04
CA TYR A 207 14.02 -9.34 -5.94
C TYR A 207 14.37 -8.61 -4.65
N GLU A 208 13.39 -7.94 -4.05
CA GLU A 208 13.51 -7.38 -2.71
C GLU A 208 12.50 -8.07 -1.79
N TYR A 209 13.00 -8.94 -0.93
CA TYR A 209 12.17 -9.69 0.02
C TYR A 209 12.84 -9.91 1.38
N MET A 210 14.15 -9.69 1.49
CA MET A 210 14.89 -9.95 2.73
C MET A 210 14.59 -8.94 3.85
N HIS A 211 13.90 -7.83 3.54
CA HIS A 211 13.34 -6.91 4.56
C HIS A 211 12.13 -7.50 5.30
N ILE A 212 11.56 -8.60 4.79
CA ILE A 212 10.42 -9.27 5.43
C ILE A 212 10.94 -10.01 6.69
N PRO A 213 10.41 -9.70 7.89
CA PRO A 213 10.90 -10.31 9.13
C PRO A 213 10.53 -11.80 9.28
N ASP A 214 9.59 -12.29 8.46
CA ASP A 214 9.10 -13.66 8.49
C ASP A 214 9.98 -14.59 7.65
N ARG A 215 10.70 -15.47 8.35
CA ARG A 215 11.64 -16.42 7.74
C ARG A 215 10.95 -17.45 6.84
N ASP A 216 9.75 -17.90 7.16
CA ASP A 216 9.06 -18.91 6.36
C ASP A 216 8.63 -18.31 5.02
N LYS A 217 8.21 -17.04 5.02
CA LYS A 217 7.97 -16.28 3.78
C LYS A 217 9.25 -16.12 2.96
N CYS A 218 10.35 -15.70 3.59
CA CYS A 218 11.64 -15.52 2.91
C CYS A 218 12.18 -16.83 2.33
N ASN A 219 12.10 -17.93 3.08
CA ASN A 219 12.52 -19.26 2.62
C ASN A 219 11.69 -19.73 1.43
N TRP A 220 10.40 -19.46 1.44
CA TRP A 220 9.52 -19.87 0.36
C TRP A 220 9.74 -19.03 -0.91
N ILE A 221 9.97 -17.71 -0.78
CA ILE A 221 10.35 -16.87 -1.92
C ILE A 221 11.70 -17.36 -2.48
N ARG A 222 12.67 -17.63 -1.60
CA ARG A 222 13.98 -18.17 -1.98
C ARG A 222 13.86 -19.48 -2.75
N ASP A 223 13.03 -20.42 -2.29
CA ASP A 223 12.74 -21.67 -3.01
C ASP A 223 12.29 -21.38 -4.45
N LYS A 224 11.37 -20.43 -4.63
CA LYS A 224 10.85 -20.08 -5.96
C LYS A 224 11.84 -19.36 -6.87
N ILE A 225 12.76 -18.59 -6.31
CA ILE A 225 13.80 -17.89 -7.09
C ILE A 225 14.92 -18.87 -7.45
N GLU A 226 15.42 -19.62 -6.47
CA GLU A 226 16.66 -20.38 -6.58
C GLU A 226 16.47 -21.80 -7.14
N THR A 227 15.31 -22.45 -6.96
CA THR A 227 15.08 -23.82 -7.47
C THR A 227 14.48 -23.87 -8.87
N VAL A 228 13.90 -22.76 -9.33
CA VAL A 228 13.30 -22.71 -10.66
C VAL A 228 14.42 -22.55 -11.67
N LYS A 229 14.86 -23.68 -12.26
CA LYS A 229 15.57 -23.63 -13.53
C LYS A 229 14.77 -22.72 -14.47
N PRO A 230 15.40 -21.78 -15.19
CA PRO A 230 14.70 -20.92 -16.14
C PRO A 230 13.85 -21.83 -17.04
N ARG A 231 12.53 -21.80 -16.83
CA ARG A 231 11.60 -22.68 -17.54
C ARG A 231 11.59 -22.18 -18.98
N GLU A 232 12.22 -22.93 -19.87
CA GLU A 232 12.04 -22.73 -21.30
C GLU A 232 10.55 -22.89 -21.62
N TYR A 233 9.90 -21.80 -21.98
CA TYR A 233 8.54 -21.86 -22.48
C TYR A 233 8.52 -22.70 -23.76
N SER A 234 7.49 -23.56 -23.91
CA SER A 234 7.30 -24.26 -25.17
C SER A 234 7.11 -23.24 -26.30
N ARG A 235 7.44 -23.64 -27.53
CA ARG A 235 7.29 -22.77 -28.70
C ARG A 235 5.86 -22.23 -28.82
N GLU A 236 4.87 -23.08 -28.63
CA GLU A 236 3.44 -22.73 -28.69
C GLU A 236 3.10 -21.69 -27.62
N ARG A 237 3.73 -21.80 -26.44
CA ARG A 237 3.51 -20.83 -25.36
C ARG A 237 4.14 -19.47 -25.70
N ARG A 238 5.34 -19.46 -26.29
CA ARG A 238 6.00 -18.25 -26.78
C ARG A 238 5.17 -17.56 -27.86
N GLU A 239 4.62 -18.32 -28.81
CA GLU A 239 3.74 -17.79 -29.86
C GLU A 239 2.48 -17.12 -29.29
N VAL A 240 1.86 -17.68 -28.24
CA VAL A 240 0.72 -17.06 -27.54
C VAL A 240 1.09 -15.77 -26.83
N ILE A 241 2.27 -15.74 -26.19
CA ILE A 241 2.76 -14.54 -25.49
C ILE A 241 3.04 -13.43 -26.52
N LEU A 242 3.69 -13.79 -27.63
CA LEU A 242 3.99 -12.89 -28.73
C LEU A 242 2.70 -12.34 -29.38
N ASP A 243 1.69 -13.17 -29.65
CA ASP A 243 0.40 -12.72 -30.18
C ASP A 243 -0.25 -11.65 -29.27
N ARG A 244 -0.23 -11.86 -27.95
CA ARG A 244 -0.75 -10.87 -26.99
C ARG A 244 0.03 -9.55 -27.04
N LEU A 245 1.34 -9.60 -27.24
CA LEU A 245 2.20 -8.42 -27.34
C LEU A 245 1.95 -7.66 -28.65
N ILE A 246 1.78 -8.38 -29.77
CA ILE A 246 1.43 -7.81 -31.07
C ILE A 246 0.10 -7.07 -30.97
N TRP A 247 -0.94 -7.69 -30.40
CA TRP A 247 -2.23 -7.02 -30.19
C TRP A 247 -2.13 -5.76 -29.31
N SER A 248 -1.26 -5.77 -28.31
CA SER A 248 -1.00 -4.58 -27.47
C SER A 248 -0.38 -3.45 -28.29
N SER A 249 0.66 -3.77 -29.06
CA SER A 249 1.45 -2.80 -29.84
C SER A 249 0.66 -2.24 -31.02
N GLU A 250 -0.01 -3.12 -31.78
CA GLU A 250 -0.82 -2.74 -32.94
C GLU A 250 -2.04 -1.92 -32.54
N PHE A 251 -2.59 -2.14 -31.34
CA PHE A 251 -3.66 -1.30 -30.82
C PHE A 251 -3.19 0.16 -30.65
N GLU A 252 -2.00 0.39 -30.07
CA GLU A 252 -1.44 1.74 -29.93
C GLU A 252 -1.09 2.35 -31.30
N ASN A 253 -0.44 1.58 -32.18
CA ASN A 253 -0.10 2.01 -33.54
C ASN A 253 -1.36 2.45 -34.31
N PHE A 254 -2.44 1.69 -34.19
CA PHE A 254 -3.72 2.01 -34.82
C PHE A 254 -4.31 3.31 -34.26
N LEU A 255 -4.36 3.46 -32.93
CA LEU A 255 -4.87 4.68 -32.30
C LEU A 255 -4.05 5.91 -32.69
N ALA A 256 -2.72 5.80 -32.69
CA ALA A 256 -1.80 6.87 -33.06
C ALA A 256 -1.96 7.29 -34.53
N THR A 257 -2.17 6.32 -35.42
CA THR A 257 -2.38 6.58 -36.85
C THR A 257 -3.74 7.21 -37.11
N LYS A 258 -4.80 6.72 -36.46
CA LYS A 258 -6.17 7.15 -36.73
C LYS A 258 -6.53 8.48 -36.09
N TRP A 259 -6.01 8.76 -34.88
CA TRP A 259 -6.28 9.97 -34.11
C TRP A 259 -5.00 10.66 -33.65
N THR A 260 -4.23 11.15 -34.62
CA THR A 260 -2.90 11.75 -34.43
C THR A 260 -2.86 12.89 -33.39
N ALA A 261 -3.90 13.73 -33.34
CA ALA A 261 -3.96 14.87 -32.41
C ALA A 261 -4.59 14.53 -31.04
N ALA A 262 -5.14 13.33 -30.87
CA ALA A 262 -5.88 12.98 -29.67
C ALA A 262 -4.94 12.50 -28.54
N LYS A 263 -5.12 13.05 -27.35
CA LYS A 263 -4.49 12.52 -26.13
C LYS A 263 -5.05 11.12 -25.84
N ARG A 264 -4.17 10.11 -25.81
CA ARG A 264 -4.53 8.70 -25.55
C ARG A 264 -3.86 8.09 -24.32
N PHE A 265 -2.72 8.64 -23.89
CA PHE A 265 -1.87 8.08 -22.82
C PHE A 265 -1.53 6.60 -23.08
N GLY A 266 -0.92 6.33 -24.24
CA GLY A 266 -0.70 4.97 -24.71
C GLY A 266 0.28 4.19 -23.83
N LEU A 267 0.31 2.88 -24.05
CA LEU A 267 1.16 1.94 -23.33
C LEU A 267 2.54 1.76 -23.99
N GLU A 268 2.94 2.63 -24.92
CA GLU A 268 4.21 2.47 -25.63
C GLU A 268 5.40 2.43 -24.65
N GLY A 269 6.27 1.43 -24.81
CA GLY A 269 7.37 1.09 -23.91
C GLY A 269 6.97 0.28 -22.65
N GLY A 270 5.70 -0.11 -22.52
CA GLY A 270 5.16 -0.89 -21.40
C GLY A 270 4.18 -1.99 -21.86
N GLU A 271 4.20 -2.36 -23.13
CA GLU A 271 3.24 -3.24 -23.78
C GLU A 271 3.22 -4.65 -23.16
N THR A 272 4.33 -5.07 -22.54
CA THR A 272 4.49 -6.33 -21.82
C THR A 272 3.57 -6.47 -20.60
N LEU A 273 2.98 -5.37 -20.14
CA LEU A 273 1.88 -5.39 -19.17
C LEU A 273 0.70 -6.26 -19.64
N ILE A 274 0.34 -6.20 -20.93
CA ILE A 274 -0.87 -6.87 -21.44
C ILE A 274 -0.72 -8.40 -21.39
N PRO A 275 0.36 -9.02 -21.92
CA PRO A 275 0.51 -10.46 -21.80
C PRO A 275 0.71 -10.89 -20.34
N GLY A 276 1.42 -10.10 -19.51
CA GLY A 276 1.59 -10.35 -18.08
C GLY A 276 0.25 -10.42 -17.34
N MET A 277 -0.60 -9.40 -17.48
CA MET A 277 -1.94 -9.38 -16.87
C MET A 277 -2.80 -10.55 -17.33
N LYS A 278 -2.79 -10.85 -18.64
CA LYS A 278 -3.59 -11.97 -19.17
C LYS A 278 -3.10 -13.31 -18.62
N GLU A 279 -1.80 -13.47 -18.38
CA GLU A 279 -1.25 -14.65 -17.72
C GLU A 279 -1.74 -14.77 -16.28
N MET A 280 -1.58 -13.70 -15.52
CA MET A 280 -2.00 -13.63 -14.13
C MET A 280 -3.49 -13.93 -13.98
N PHE A 281 -4.34 -13.38 -14.85
CA PHE A 281 -5.79 -13.58 -14.78
C PHE A 281 -6.23 -14.99 -15.18
N ASP A 282 -5.63 -15.55 -16.24
CA ASP A 282 -5.92 -16.94 -16.65
C ASP A 282 -5.56 -17.89 -15.50
N ARG A 283 -4.40 -17.69 -14.86
CA ARG A 283 -3.93 -18.51 -13.75
C ARG A 283 -4.71 -18.27 -12.46
N ALA A 284 -5.09 -17.03 -12.16
CA ALA A 284 -5.96 -16.70 -11.03
C ALA A 284 -7.29 -17.47 -11.13
N ALA A 285 -7.90 -17.52 -12.31
CA ALA A 285 -9.10 -18.32 -12.53
C ALA A 285 -8.86 -19.82 -12.28
N ASP A 286 -7.76 -20.38 -12.78
CA ASP A 286 -7.40 -21.78 -12.52
C ASP A 286 -7.30 -22.08 -11.03
N GLN A 287 -6.85 -21.10 -10.23
CA GLN A 287 -6.69 -21.19 -8.78
C GLN A 287 -7.96 -20.90 -7.97
N GLY A 288 -9.07 -20.55 -8.62
CA GLY A 288 -10.38 -20.35 -7.99
C GLY A 288 -10.84 -18.90 -7.86
N VAL A 289 -10.10 -17.94 -8.43
CA VAL A 289 -10.57 -16.54 -8.51
C VAL A 289 -11.72 -16.45 -9.51
N GLU A 290 -12.85 -15.92 -9.06
CA GLU A 290 -14.07 -15.75 -9.84
C GLU A 290 -14.24 -14.28 -10.29
N SER A 291 -13.73 -13.32 -9.51
CA SER A 291 -13.84 -11.89 -9.80
C SER A 291 -12.54 -11.14 -9.53
N ILE A 292 -12.17 -10.24 -10.45
CA ILE A 292 -11.04 -9.32 -10.30
C ILE A 292 -11.54 -7.88 -10.44
N VAL A 293 -11.31 -7.08 -9.40
CA VAL A 293 -11.56 -5.63 -9.41
C VAL A 293 -10.25 -4.92 -9.70
N ILE A 294 -10.24 -4.06 -10.71
CA ILE A 294 -9.04 -3.40 -11.22
C ILE A 294 -9.16 -1.89 -11.03
N GLY A 295 -8.14 -1.28 -10.43
CA GLY A 295 -7.89 0.17 -10.45
C GLY A 295 -6.67 0.48 -11.28
N MET A 296 -6.70 1.56 -12.06
CA MET A 296 -5.51 2.01 -12.75
C MET A 296 -5.52 3.50 -13.07
N SER A 297 -4.31 4.05 -13.23
CA SER A 297 -4.08 5.38 -13.79
C SER A 297 -4.38 5.45 -15.30
N HIS A 298 -4.02 6.56 -15.96
CA HIS A 298 -4.29 6.78 -17.38
C HIS A 298 -3.37 6.00 -18.33
N ARG A 299 -2.14 5.66 -17.91
CA ARG A 299 -1.11 5.03 -18.76
C ARG A 299 -1.57 3.65 -19.24
N GLY A 300 -1.73 3.49 -20.55
CA GLY A 300 -2.15 2.25 -21.19
C GLY A 300 -3.59 1.81 -20.89
N ARG A 301 -4.43 2.68 -20.32
CA ARG A 301 -5.79 2.30 -19.89
C ARG A 301 -6.67 1.81 -21.04
N LEU A 302 -6.62 2.48 -22.20
CA LEU A 302 -7.41 2.08 -23.37
C LEU A 302 -6.97 0.70 -23.88
N ASN A 303 -5.68 0.39 -23.77
CA ASN A 303 -5.10 -0.90 -24.11
C ASN A 303 -5.61 -2.00 -23.16
N VAL A 304 -5.56 -1.76 -21.85
CA VAL A 304 -6.12 -2.68 -20.85
C VAL A 304 -7.62 -2.89 -21.08
N LEU A 305 -8.38 -1.83 -21.33
CA LEU A 305 -9.81 -1.91 -21.64
C LEU A 305 -10.08 -2.81 -22.86
N GLY A 306 -9.37 -2.61 -23.97
CA GLY A 306 -9.57 -3.38 -25.20
C GLY A 306 -9.04 -4.82 -25.14
N ASN A 307 -7.79 -4.98 -24.71
CA ASN A 307 -7.04 -6.23 -24.84
C ASN A 307 -7.14 -7.16 -23.61
N VAL A 308 -7.42 -6.62 -22.43
CA VAL A 308 -7.54 -7.39 -21.17
C VAL A 308 -9.01 -7.54 -20.76
N VAL A 309 -9.72 -6.42 -20.57
CA VAL A 309 -11.10 -6.41 -20.07
C VAL A 309 -12.12 -6.74 -21.15
N ARG A 310 -11.78 -6.52 -22.44
CA ARG A 310 -12.64 -6.76 -23.62
C ARG A 310 -13.80 -5.77 -23.76
N LYS A 311 -13.60 -4.50 -23.39
CA LYS A 311 -14.52 -3.41 -23.78
C LYS A 311 -14.64 -3.42 -25.31
N PRO A 312 -15.86 -3.39 -25.88
CA PRO A 312 -16.04 -3.41 -27.32
C PRO A 312 -15.26 -2.29 -28.01
N LEU A 313 -14.42 -2.64 -28.99
CA LEU A 313 -13.57 -1.68 -29.70
C LEU A 313 -14.38 -0.54 -30.34
N ARG A 314 -15.58 -0.85 -30.87
CA ARG A 314 -16.51 0.16 -31.39
C ARG A 314 -16.86 1.22 -30.36
N GLN A 315 -17.06 0.82 -29.10
CA GLN A 315 -17.34 1.74 -28.00
C GLN A 315 -16.11 2.61 -27.73
N ILE A 316 -14.92 2.02 -27.57
CA ILE A 316 -13.66 2.77 -27.37
C ILE A 316 -13.45 3.78 -28.51
N PHE A 317 -13.61 3.38 -29.76
CA PHE A 317 -13.38 4.24 -30.92
C PHE A 317 -14.41 5.37 -31.06
N SER A 318 -15.66 5.13 -30.65
CA SER A 318 -16.67 6.19 -30.63
C SER A 318 -16.31 7.33 -29.68
N GLU A 319 -15.64 7.02 -28.55
CA GLU A 319 -15.20 7.97 -27.54
C GLU A 319 -14.07 8.91 -28.03
N PHE A 320 -13.43 8.60 -29.15
CA PHE A 320 -12.48 9.51 -29.82
C PHE A 320 -13.16 10.50 -30.77
N SER A 321 -14.36 10.18 -31.27
CA SER A 321 -15.04 10.96 -32.31
C SER A 321 -16.10 11.91 -31.73
N SER A 322 -16.63 11.57 -30.57
CA SER A 322 -17.55 12.37 -29.79
C SER A 322 -17.34 11.99 -28.33
N GLY A 323 -17.10 12.97 -27.44
CA GLY A 323 -17.31 12.72 -26.01
C GLY A 323 -18.69 12.10 -25.82
N THR A 324 -18.87 11.21 -24.85
CA THR A 324 -20.12 10.47 -24.58
C THR A 324 -21.32 11.40 -24.76
N LYS A 325 -21.97 11.33 -25.93
CA LYS A 325 -23.18 12.10 -26.17
C LYS A 325 -24.29 11.38 -25.40
N PRO A 326 -25.15 12.11 -24.67
CA PRO A 326 -26.46 11.60 -24.33
C PRO A 326 -27.07 10.92 -25.55
N VAL A 327 -27.73 9.79 -25.36
CA VAL A 327 -28.51 9.18 -26.44
C VAL A 327 -29.67 10.13 -26.72
N ASP A 328 -29.46 11.09 -27.63
CA ASP A 328 -30.50 11.96 -28.16
C ASP A 328 -31.49 11.06 -28.92
N GLY A 329 -32.49 10.52 -28.24
CA GLY A 329 -33.49 9.65 -28.87
C GLY A 329 -34.49 8.98 -27.94
N GLU A 330 -34.16 8.72 -26.67
CA GLU A 330 -35.10 8.14 -25.70
C GLU A 330 -35.50 9.17 -24.65
N VAL A 331 -36.65 9.81 -24.85
CA VAL A 331 -37.25 10.74 -23.89
C VAL A 331 -37.46 10.01 -22.56
N GLY A 332 -36.64 10.35 -21.56
CA GLY A 332 -36.78 9.86 -20.19
C GLY A 332 -35.60 9.06 -19.61
N LEU A 333 -34.55 8.73 -20.38
CA LEU A 333 -33.35 8.06 -19.84
C LEU A 333 -32.29 9.08 -19.42
N TYR A 334 -31.93 9.11 -18.13
CA TYR A 334 -30.79 9.90 -17.64
C TYR A 334 -29.47 9.24 -18.06
N THR A 335 -28.67 9.94 -18.87
CA THR A 335 -27.41 9.42 -19.42
C THR A 335 -26.16 9.96 -18.73
N GLY A 336 -26.32 10.85 -17.73
CA GLY A 336 -25.21 11.54 -17.07
C GLY A 336 -24.53 12.60 -17.97
N THR A 337 -23.54 13.28 -17.41
CA THR A 337 -22.67 14.24 -18.11
C THR A 337 -21.50 13.57 -18.86
N GLY A 338 -21.17 12.34 -18.48
CA GLY A 338 -20.04 11.59 -19.03
C GLY A 338 -18.67 12.03 -18.49
N ASP A 339 -17.61 11.43 -19.02
CA ASP A 339 -16.23 11.75 -18.64
C ASP A 339 -15.27 11.46 -19.82
N VAL A 340 -14.00 11.86 -19.71
CA VAL A 340 -12.99 11.57 -20.73
C VAL A 340 -12.75 10.07 -20.86
N LYS A 341 -12.50 9.62 -22.10
CA LYS A 341 -12.39 8.20 -22.48
C LYS A 341 -11.48 7.33 -21.60
N TYR A 342 -10.39 7.91 -21.08
CA TYR A 342 -9.41 7.24 -20.22
C TYR A 342 -9.74 7.36 -18.72
N HIS A 343 -10.96 7.74 -18.35
CA HIS A 343 -11.53 7.60 -17.00
C HIS A 343 -12.61 6.52 -16.94
N LEU A 344 -13.22 6.19 -18.09
CA LEU A 344 -14.34 5.27 -18.15
C LEU A 344 -13.90 3.86 -17.75
N GLY A 345 -14.69 3.23 -16.88
CA GLY A 345 -14.55 1.84 -16.48
C GLY A 345 -15.43 0.92 -17.33
N THR A 346 -15.32 -0.39 -17.10
CA THR A 346 -16.24 -1.39 -17.67
C THR A 346 -16.19 -2.66 -16.83
N SER A 347 -17.24 -3.46 -16.92
CA SER A 347 -17.26 -4.82 -16.38
C SER A 347 -17.55 -5.81 -17.49
N TYR A 348 -16.93 -6.99 -17.45
CA TYR A 348 -17.10 -8.02 -18.48
C TYR A 348 -16.77 -9.41 -17.94
N ASP A 349 -17.60 -10.40 -18.30
CA ASP A 349 -17.34 -11.81 -18.00
C ASP A 349 -16.55 -12.46 -19.11
N ARG A 350 -15.29 -12.77 -18.82
CA ARG A 350 -14.35 -13.31 -19.80
C ARG A 350 -14.16 -14.82 -19.59
N PRO A 351 -14.19 -15.66 -20.65
CA PRO A 351 -13.71 -17.02 -20.57
C PRO A 351 -12.16 -17.06 -20.51
N THR A 352 -11.62 -17.93 -19.67
CA THR A 352 -10.18 -18.20 -19.59
C THR A 352 -9.79 -19.37 -20.48
N ARG A 353 -8.48 -19.52 -20.76
CA ARG A 353 -7.98 -20.66 -21.57
C ARG A 353 -8.24 -22.01 -20.91
N GLY A 354 -8.37 -22.05 -19.58
CA GLY A 354 -8.72 -23.24 -18.81
C GLY A 354 -10.22 -23.59 -18.81
N GLY A 355 -11.06 -22.86 -19.56
CA GLY A 355 -12.50 -23.11 -19.67
C GLY A 355 -13.35 -22.52 -18.53
N LYS A 356 -12.73 -21.87 -17.55
CA LYS A 356 -13.43 -21.14 -16.49
C LYS A 356 -13.87 -19.76 -16.97
N ARG A 357 -14.75 -19.10 -16.21
CA ARG A 357 -15.14 -17.71 -16.43
C ARG A 357 -14.64 -16.86 -15.29
N ILE A 358 -14.20 -15.65 -15.61
CA ILE A 358 -13.75 -14.66 -14.64
C ILE A 358 -14.45 -13.33 -14.92
N HIS A 359 -15.02 -12.73 -13.88
CA HIS A 359 -15.61 -11.41 -13.92
C HIS A 359 -14.52 -10.37 -13.76
N LEU A 360 -14.32 -9.51 -14.75
CA LEU A 360 -13.34 -8.41 -14.68
C LEU A 360 -14.08 -7.09 -14.55
N SER A 361 -13.71 -6.27 -13.57
CA SER A 361 -14.31 -4.95 -13.35
C SER A 361 -13.23 -3.88 -13.24
N LEU A 362 -13.03 -3.09 -14.30
CA LEU A 362 -12.19 -1.90 -14.25
C LEU A 362 -12.99 -0.72 -13.73
N VAL A 363 -12.58 -0.19 -12.58
CA VAL A 363 -13.29 0.90 -11.89
C VAL A 363 -13.04 2.23 -12.61
N ALA A 364 -14.07 3.06 -12.73
CA ALA A 364 -13.94 4.41 -13.26
C ALA A 364 -13.19 5.29 -12.25
N ASN A 365 -12.36 6.22 -12.74
CA ASN A 365 -11.52 7.04 -11.87
C ASN A 365 -11.35 8.45 -12.41
N PRO A 366 -11.16 9.46 -11.54
CA PRO A 366 -10.83 10.80 -11.96
C PRO A 366 -9.36 10.90 -12.38
N SER A 367 -8.94 12.10 -12.82
CA SER A 367 -7.53 12.40 -13.12
C SER A 367 -6.63 12.45 -11.88
N HIS A 368 -7.21 12.53 -10.67
CA HIS A 368 -6.46 12.50 -9.41
C HIS A 368 -5.89 11.09 -9.22
N LEU A 369 -4.60 10.94 -9.52
CA LEU A 369 -3.91 9.65 -9.50
C LEU A 369 -3.98 9.01 -8.10
N GLU A 370 -4.04 7.68 -8.07
CA GLU A 370 -4.11 6.85 -6.86
C GLU A 370 -5.37 7.01 -6.00
N ALA A 371 -6.23 8.01 -6.25
CA ALA A 371 -7.50 8.17 -5.53
C ALA A 371 -8.49 7.00 -5.73
N VAL A 372 -8.29 6.19 -6.79
CA VAL A 372 -9.08 4.99 -7.07
C VAL A 372 -8.65 3.78 -6.24
N ASP A 373 -7.45 3.80 -5.67
CA ASP A 373 -6.86 2.67 -4.96
C ASP A 373 -7.73 2.19 -3.80
N PRO A 374 -8.11 3.05 -2.83
CA PRO A 374 -8.94 2.61 -1.72
C PRO A 374 -10.35 2.16 -2.19
N LEU A 375 -10.87 2.77 -3.26
CA LEU A 375 -12.17 2.42 -3.85
C LEU A 375 -12.19 0.97 -4.35
N VAL A 376 -11.10 0.53 -5.00
CA VAL A 376 -10.97 -0.84 -5.51
C VAL A 376 -10.80 -1.84 -4.39
N VAL A 377 -10.03 -1.51 -3.35
CA VAL A 377 -9.87 -2.38 -2.17
C VAL A 377 -11.22 -2.54 -1.46
N GLY A 378 -11.95 -1.44 -1.27
CA GLY A 378 -13.28 -1.43 -0.66
C GLY A 378 -14.31 -2.26 -1.44
N LYS A 379 -14.35 -2.08 -2.76
CA LYS A 379 -15.21 -2.87 -3.65
C LYS A 379 -14.84 -4.36 -3.64
N THR A 380 -13.55 -4.68 -3.62
CA THR A 380 -13.07 -6.07 -3.48
C THR A 380 -13.54 -6.67 -2.15
N ARG A 381 -13.42 -5.93 -1.04
CA ARG A 381 -13.88 -6.37 0.28
C ARG A 381 -15.38 -6.63 0.31
N ALA A 382 -16.18 -5.74 -0.27
CA ALA A 382 -17.63 -5.92 -0.35
C ALA A 382 -17.99 -7.20 -1.10
N LYS A 383 -17.35 -7.44 -2.26
CA LYS A 383 -17.53 -8.70 -2.99
C LYS A 383 -17.19 -9.92 -2.14
N GLN A 384 -16.08 -9.90 -1.40
CA GLN A 384 -15.70 -10.99 -0.51
C GLN A 384 -16.77 -11.26 0.55
N TYR A 385 -17.30 -10.20 1.15
CA TYR A 385 -18.36 -10.30 2.15
C TYR A 385 -19.64 -10.89 1.56
N TYR A 386 -20.17 -10.31 0.49
CA TYR A 386 -21.44 -10.72 -0.09
C TYR A 386 -21.39 -12.10 -0.79
N SER A 387 -20.21 -12.54 -1.23
CA SER A 387 -20.03 -13.89 -1.79
C SER A 387 -19.62 -14.94 -0.76
N ASN A 388 -19.62 -14.62 0.54
CA ASN A 388 -19.13 -15.50 1.62
C ASN A 388 -17.71 -16.06 1.35
N ASP A 389 -16.83 -15.24 0.80
CA ASP A 389 -15.43 -15.59 0.48
C ASP A 389 -14.54 -15.41 1.71
N ILE A 390 -14.78 -16.23 2.73
CA ILE A 390 -14.10 -16.17 4.04
C ILE A 390 -12.58 -16.37 3.88
N ASP A 391 -12.19 -17.29 3.00
CA ASP A 391 -10.79 -17.59 2.67
C ASP A 391 -10.15 -16.58 1.70
N ARG A 392 -10.96 -15.67 1.14
CA ARG A 392 -10.54 -14.59 0.22
C ARG A 392 -9.81 -15.12 -1.02
N ILE A 393 -10.35 -16.18 -1.59
CA ILE A 393 -9.80 -16.85 -2.77
C ILE A 393 -10.56 -16.43 -4.03
N LYS A 394 -11.84 -16.10 -3.92
CA LYS A 394 -12.71 -15.87 -5.08
C LYS A 394 -12.61 -14.45 -5.64
N ASN A 395 -12.34 -13.46 -4.78
CA ASN A 395 -12.32 -12.05 -5.18
C ASN A 395 -10.96 -11.42 -4.94
N MET A 396 -10.35 -10.92 -6.02
CA MET A 396 -9.00 -10.36 -6.02
C MET A 396 -9.01 -8.89 -6.46
N GLY A 397 -8.21 -8.05 -5.77
CA GLY A 397 -7.95 -6.68 -6.17
C GLY A 397 -6.64 -6.56 -6.95
N VAL A 398 -6.62 -5.73 -7.99
CA VAL A 398 -5.42 -5.40 -8.78
C VAL A 398 -5.34 -3.89 -8.96
N LEU A 399 -4.21 -3.28 -8.61
CA LEU A 399 -3.97 -1.85 -8.75
C LEU A 399 -2.78 -1.60 -9.68
N ILE A 400 -2.93 -0.67 -10.62
CA ILE A 400 -1.90 -0.33 -11.61
C ILE A 400 -1.55 1.15 -11.50
N HIS A 401 -0.31 1.42 -11.16
CA HIS A 401 0.19 2.75 -10.77
C HIS A 401 1.19 3.30 -11.79
N GLY A 402 1.39 4.61 -11.78
CA GLY A 402 2.57 5.24 -12.36
C GLY A 402 3.69 5.34 -11.32
N ASP A 403 4.95 5.35 -11.73
CA ASP A 403 6.10 5.43 -10.82
C ASP A 403 6.10 6.71 -9.96
N GLY A 404 5.88 7.88 -10.59
CA GLY A 404 5.85 9.15 -9.85
C GLY A 404 4.67 9.27 -8.89
N SER A 405 3.51 8.75 -9.27
CA SER A 405 2.31 8.82 -8.43
C SER A 405 2.33 7.80 -7.29
N PHE A 406 2.86 6.58 -7.53
CA PHE A 406 3.02 5.57 -6.49
C PHE A 406 3.92 6.04 -5.34
N ALA A 407 5.03 6.71 -5.68
CA ALA A 407 5.96 7.24 -4.67
C ALA A 407 5.48 8.57 -4.05
N GLY A 408 4.72 9.38 -4.80
CA GLY A 408 4.41 10.76 -4.43
C GLY A 408 3.04 10.98 -3.76
N GLN A 409 2.06 10.09 -3.93
CA GLN A 409 0.71 10.28 -3.39
C GLN A 409 0.53 9.56 -2.04
N GLY A 410 0.23 10.30 -0.98
CA GLY A 410 0.07 9.75 0.37
C GLY A 410 -1.02 8.67 0.49
N VAL A 411 -2.07 8.76 -0.34
CA VAL A 411 -3.17 7.77 -0.37
C VAL A 411 -2.70 6.36 -0.72
N VAL A 412 -1.56 6.21 -1.42
CA VAL A 412 -0.95 4.91 -1.72
C VAL A 412 -0.50 4.24 -0.42
N TYR A 413 0.25 4.98 0.42
CA TYR A 413 0.68 4.50 1.73
C TYR A 413 -0.53 4.18 2.62
N GLU A 414 -1.52 5.07 2.69
CA GLU A 414 -2.72 4.85 3.46
C GLU A 414 -3.44 3.55 3.03
N THR A 415 -3.59 3.33 1.72
CA THR A 415 -4.25 2.14 1.17
C THR A 415 -3.45 0.87 1.41
N LEU A 416 -2.11 0.92 1.26
CA LEU A 416 -1.23 -0.20 1.61
C LEU A 416 -1.37 -0.55 3.11
N HIS A 417 -1.51 0.46 3.97
CA HIS A 417 -1.70 0.25 5.41
C HIS A 417 -3.00 -0.50 5.73
N LEU A 418 -4.07 -0.28 4.96
CA LEU A 418 -5.34 -1.01 5.12
C LEU A 418 -5.21 -2.53 4.89
N SER A 419 -4.18 -2.98 4.16
CA SER A 419 -4.02 -4.37 3.72
C SER A 419 -3.89 -5.39 4.87
N ALA A 420 -3.39 -4.97 6.04
CA ALA A 420 -3.20 -5.83 7.21
C ALA A 420 -4.31 -5.69 8.27
N LEU A 421 -5.24 -4.74 8.10
CA LEU A 421 -6.26 -4.44 9.12
C LEU A 421 -7.48 -5.37 8.96
N PRO A 422 -7.93 -6.10 10.01
CA PRO A 422 -8.97 -7.13 9.90
C PRO A 422 -10.25 -6.75 9.15
N ASN A 423 -10.71 -5.50 9.34
CA ASN A 423 -11.95 -5.01 8.76
C ASN A 423 -11.80 -4.48 7.32
N TYR A 424 -10.57 -4.28 6.85
CA TYR A 424 -10.26 -3.71 5.54
C TYR A 424 -9.50 -4.68 4.63
N THR A 425 -8.76 -5.61 5.22
CA THR A 425 -7.92 -6.54 4.48
C THR A 425 -8.72 -7.39 3.49
N THR A 426 -8.19 -7.45 2.26
CA THR A 426 -8.71 -8.27 1.17
C THR A 426 -7.95 -9.59 1.03
N GLY A 427 -7.02 -9.93 1.95
CA GLY A 427 -6.10 -11.06 1.76
C GLY A 427 -4.83 -10.71 0.98
N GLY A 428 -4.68 -9.44 0.60
CA GLY A 428 -3.61 -8.92 -0.26
C GLY A 428 -4.18 -8.36 -1.57
N THR A 429 -3.52 -7.33 -2.08
CA THR A 429 -3.82 -6.72 -3.38
C THR A 429 -2.57 -6.80 -4.25
N ILE A 430 -2.71 -7.12 -5.53
CA ILE A 430 -1.56 -7.12 -6.45
C ILE A 430 -1.37 -5.69 -6.97
N HIS A 431 -0.20 -5.12 -6.68
CA HIS A 431 0.20 -3.79 -7.15
C HIS A 431 1.17 -3.94 -8.33
N ILE A 432 0.88 -3.28 -9.44
CA ILE A 432 1.73 -3.24 -10.63
C ILE A 432 2.12 -1.77 -10.87
N VAL A 433 3.41 -1.46 -10.80
CA VAL A 433 3.89 -0.10 -11.08
C VAL A 433 4.48 -0.05 -12.49
N ILE A 434 3.90 0.75 -13.37
CA ILE A 434 4.45 0.99 -14.71
C ILE A 434 5.58 2.01 -14.56
N ASN A 435 6.77 1.52 -14.23
CA ASN A 435 7.97 2.34 -14.08
C ASN A 435 8.59 2.67 -15.43
N ASN A 436 8.02 3.68 -16.07
CA ASN A 436 8.52 4.22 -17.35
C ASN A 436 9.66 5.24 -17.16
N GLN A 437 10.15 5.39 -15.92
CA GLN A 437 11.25 6.26 -15.53
C GLN A 437 11.02 7.75 -15.82
N VAL A 438 9.77 8.20 -15.90
CA VAL A 438 9.45 9.62 -16.06
C VAL A 438 8.07 9.96 -15.49
N ALA A 439 8.03 10.92 -14.57
CA ALA A 439 6.78 11.46 -14.08
C ALA A 439 6.46 12.77 -14.81
N PHE A 440 5.78 12.65 -15.96
CA PHE A 440 5.50 13.76 -16.88
C PHE A 440 6.78 14.42 -17.43
N THR A 441 7.33 15.42 -16.76
CA THR A 441 8.62 16.06 -17.09
C THR A 441 9.70 15.81 -16.04
N THR A 442 9.33 15.16 -14.94
CA THR A 442 10.19 15.00 -13.77
C THR A 442 11.00 13.71 -13.90
N ASP A 443 12.32 13.86 -13.80
CA ASP A 443 13.26 12.75 -13.70
C ASP A 443 13.05 11.98 -12.38
N PRO A 444 13.17 10.64 -12.37
CA PRO A 444 13.03 9.81 -11.17
C PRO A 444 13.85 10.30 -9.97
N ARG A 445 15.07 10.80 -10.19
CA ARG A 445 15.98 11.31 -9.15
C ARG A 445 15.43 12.55 -8.45
N SER A 446 14.50 13.26 -9.09
CA SER A 446 13.80 14.43 -8.53
C SER A 446 12.37 14.10 -8.07
N GLY A 447 11.88 12.88 -8.33
CA GLY A 447 10.51 12.46 -8.00
C GLY A 447 10.36 11.70 -6.68
N ARG A 448 11.47 11.25 -6.07
CA ARG A 448 11.47 10.44 -4.84
C ARG A 448 12.79 10.55 -4.06
N SER A 449 12.74 10.14 -2.79
CA SER A 449 13.89 10.19 -1.86
C SER A 449 14.57 8.85 -1.62
N SER A 450 14.22 7.83 -2.41
CA SER A 450 14.72 6.46 -2.28
C SER A 450 15.03 5.87 -3.66
N GLN A 451 15.73 4.73 -3.69
CA GLN A 451 16.19 4.11 -4.92
C GLN A 451 15.01 3.76 -5.84
N TYR A 452 14.03 3.03 -5.32
CA TYR A 452 12.90 2.53 -6.10
C TYR A 452 11.62 3.30 -5.77
N CYS A 453 10.79 3.55 -6.79
CA CYS A 453 9.46 4.13 -6.58
C CYS A 453 8.59 3.27 -5.66
N THR A 454 8.87 1.97 -5.59
CA THR A 454 8.14 0.97 -4.81
C THR A 454 8.54 0.90 -3.33
N ASP A 455 9.54 1.66 -2.87
CA ASP A 455 10.07 1.55 -1.50
C ASP A 455 9.02 1.86 -0.42
N VAL A 456 7.96 2.61 -0.74
CA VAL A 456 6.82 2.84 0.15
C VAL A 456 6.16 1.53 0.62
N ALA A 457 6.22 0.47 -0.20
CA ALA A 457 5.67 -0.84 0.14
C ALA A 457 6.50 -1.61 1.17
N LYS A 458 7.78 -1.25 1.37
CA LYS A 458 8.65 -1.87 2.38
C LYS A 458 8.16 -1.62 3.81
N ALA A 459 7.49 -0.49 4.05
CA ALA A 459 6.87 -0.17 5.34
C ALA A 459 5.86 -1.25 5.79
N LEU A 460 5.30 -1.99 4.82
CA LEU A 460 4.29 -3.04 5.00
C LEU A 460 4.88 -4.44 4.82
N ASN A 461 6.21 -4.57 4.74
CA ASN A 461 6.91 -5.82 4.47
C ASN A 461 6.39 -6.54 3.20
N ALA A 462 5.96 -5.78 2.19
CA ALA A 462 5.55 -6.36 0.93
C ALA A 462 6.78 -6.82 0.15
N PRO A 463 6.80 -8.03 -0.44
CA PRO A 463 7.83 -8.40 -1.40
C PRO A 463 7.70 -7.54 -2.66
N ILE A 464 8.83 -7.10 -3.22
CA ILE A 464 8.88 -6.26 -4.41
C ILE A 464 9.71 -7.00 -5.48
N PHE A 465 9.14 -7.12 -6.67
CA PHE A 465 9.79 -7.74 -7.82
C PHE A 465 9.93 -6.72 -8.93
N HIS A 466 11.17 -6.34 -9.22
CA HIS A 466 11.52 -5.47 -10.33
C HIS A 466 11.76 -6.33 -11.56
N VAL A 467 11.21 -5.94 -12.70
CA VAL A 467 11.39 -6.71 -13.94
C VAL A 467 11.63 -5.78 -15.11
N ASN A 468 12.59 -6.15 -15.95
CA ASN A 468 12.88 -5.44 -17.18
C ASN A 468 11.69 -5.58 -18.15
N GLY A 469 11.14 -4.44 -18.57
CA GLY A 469 9.98 -4.37 -19.46
C GLY A 469 10.23 -4.98 -20.85
N ASP A 470 11.49 -5.06 -21.30
CA ASP A 470 11.86 -5.63 -22.60
C ASP A 470 12.04 -7.16 -22.56
N ASP A 471 12.13 -7.76 -21.38
CA ASP A 471 12.13 -9.22 -21.23
C ASP A 471 10.71 -9.74 -20.95
N MET A 472 10.01 -10.02 -22.03
CA MET A 472 8.64 -10.54 -22.01
C MET A 472 8.51 -11.87 -21.23
N GLU A 473 9.52 -12.75 -21.28
CA GLU A 473 9.47 -14.04 -20.57
C GLU A 473 9.64 -13.86 -19.07
N ALA A 474 10.51 -12.93 -18.66
CA ALA A 474 10.69 -12.51 -17.28
C ALA A 474 9.44 -11.82 -16.74
N VAL A 475 8.80 -10.91 -17.49
CA VAL A 475 7.53 -10.27 -17.08
C VAL A 475 6.45 -11.33 -16.86
N VAL A 476 6.25 -12.25 -17.80
CA VAL A 476 5.26 -13.34 -17.65
C VAL A 476 5.62 -14.25 -16.47
N HIS A 477 6.91 -14.47 -16.21
CA HIS A 477 7.37 -15.26 -15.06
C HIS A 477 7.00 -14.58 -13.73
N VAL A 478 7.29 -13.28 -13.57
CA VAL A 478 6.98 -12.52 -12.34
C VAL A 478 5.47 -12.44 -12.09
N PHE A 479 4.66 -12.37 -13.15
CA PHE A 479 3.20 -12.37 -13.04
C PHE A 479 2.60 -13.75 -12.66
N LYS A 480 3.40 -14.81 -12.48
CA LYS A 480 2.90 -16.13 -12.06
C LYS A 480 2.55 -16.13 -10.56
N PRO A 481 1.29 -16.44 -10.18
CA PRO A 481 0.79 -16.36 -8.79
C PRO A 481 1.35 -17.38 -7.79
N GLU A 482 2.23 -18.31 -8.19
CA GLU A 482 2.80 -19.30 -7.27
C GLU A 482 3.59 -18.65 -6.14
N ILE A 483 3.98 -17.37 -6.28
CA ILE A 483 4.66 -16.52 -5.28
C ILE A 483 3.68 -15.66 -4.44
N LEU A 484 2.39 -15.59 -4.75
CA LEU A 484 1.49 -14.59 -4.14
C LEU A 484 0.49 -15.18 -3.12
N LYS A 485 0.05 -16.42 -3.31
CA LYS A 485 -1.06 -17.02 -2.51
C LYS A 485 -0.72 -17.30 -1.03
N ARG A 486 0.47 -17.82 -0.72
CA ARG A 486 0.86 -18.17 0.66
C ARG A 486 1.45 -17.00 1.44
N VAL A 487 2.11 -16.07 0.75
CA VAL A 487 2.59 -14.81 1.36
C VAL A 487 1.40 -13.98 1.82
N GLY A 488 0.34 -13.85 1.02
CA GLY A 488 -0.92 -13.20 1.39
C GLY A 488 -1.60 -13.81 2.63
N GLN A 489 -1.76 -15.14 2.67
CA GLN A 489 -2.32 -15.83 3.84
C GLN A 489 -1.47 -15.66 5.11
N ALA A 490 -0.14 -15.69 4.97
CA ALA A 490 0.77 -15.61 6.10
C ALA A 490 0.99 -14.17 6.61
N ILE A 491 0.70 -13.11 5.83
CA ILE A 491 0.73 -11.71 6.31
C ILE A 491 -0.61 -11.23 6.91
N THR A 492 -1.71 -11.96 6.68
CA THR A 492 -3.06 -11.57 7.17
C THR A 492 -3.55 -12.36 8.38
N THR A 493 -2.73 -13.26 8.95
CA THR A 493 -3.12 -14.11 10.09
C THR A 493 -2.70 -13.46 11.41
N LEU A 494 -3.66 -13.12 12.26
CA LEU A 494 -3.41 -12.57 13.59
C LEU A 494 -3.10 -13.67 14.62
N PRO A 495 -2.26 -13.41 15.64
CA PRO A 495 -1.99 -14.38 16.72
C PRO A 495 -3.20 -14.62 17.62
N GLU A 496 -3.40 -15.87 18.05
CA GLU A 496 -4.55 -16.34 18.84
C GLU A 496 -4.64 -15.77 20.28
N THR A 497 -3.68 -14.96 20.73
CA THR A 497 -3.47 -14.62 22.16
C THR A 497 -4.03 -13.26 22.62
N PHE A 498 -4.82 -12.57 21.81
CA PHE A 498 -5.34 -11.24 22.16
C PHE A 498 -6.59 -11.28 23.07
N LYS A 499 -6.57 -10.60 24.22
CA LYS A 499 -7.68 -10.55 25.20
C LYS A 499 -8.08 -9.11 25.58
N PRO A 500 -9.34 -8.69 25.33
CA PRO A 500 -9.82 -7.32 25.60
C PRO A 500 -10.45 -7.11 27.01
N HIS A 501 -10.64 -5.82 27.35
CA HIS A 501 -10.87 -5.26 28.69
C HIS A 501 -12.35 -5.19 29.15
N ARG A 502 -12.58 -5.17 30.47
CA ARG A 502 -13.86 -5.43 31.18
C ARG A 502 -14.82 -4.24 31.43
N ALA A 503 -14.58 -3.05 30.90
CA ALA A 503 -15.25 -1.81 31.39
C ALA A 503 -16.59 -1.41 30.73
N VAL A 504 -17.25 -2.27 29.94
CA VAL A 504 -18.43 -1.90 29.12
C VAL A 504 -19.78 -2.13 29.81
N LYS A 505 -19.81 -2.77 30.99
CA LYS A 505 -21.04 -3.30 31.61
C LYS A 505 -22.07 -2.23 32.06
N LYS A 506 -21.63 -1.04 32.47
CA LYS A 506 -22.51 0.00 33.06
C LYS A 506 -23.33 0.77 32.01
N ILE A 507 -22.91 0.74 30.74
CA ILE A 507 -23.58 1.42 29.62
C ILE A 507 -24.75 0.58 29.07
N PHE A 508 -24.68 -0.75 29.20
CA PHE A 508 -25.72 -1.67 28.71
C PHE A 508 -26.96 -1.73 29.62
N GLU A 509 -26.81 -1.50 30.93
CA GLU A 509 -27.92 -1.51 31.90
C GLU A 509 -28.85 -0.28 31.74
N GLN A 510 -28.34 0.90 31.36
CA GLN A 510 -29.15 2.08 31.07
C GLN A 510 -29.93 1.97 29.76
N ARG A 511 -29.36 1.34 28.72
CA ARG A 511 -30.02 1.13 27.42
C ARG A 511 -31.22 0.19 27.51
N ALA A 512 -31.16 -0.82 28.39
CA ALA A 512 -32.27 -1.74 28.61
C ALA A 512 -33.52 -1.04 29.18
N GLN A 513 -33.34 -0.07 30.10
CA GLN A 513 -34.44 0.71 30.67
C GLN A 513 -35.09 1.67 29.67
N MET A 514 -34.34 2.20 28.69
CA MET A 514 -34.88 3.05 27.62
C MET A 514 -35.80 2.28 26.66
N ILE A 515 -35.51 1.00 26.40
CA ILE A 515 -36.34 0.12 25.57
C ILE A 515 -37.67 -0.20 26.27
N GLU A 516 -37.61 -0.48 27.57
CA GLU A 516 -38.78 -0.93 28.34
C GLU A 516 -39.75 0.23 28.65
N SER A 517 -39.24 1.46 28.78
CA SER A 517 -40.06 2.65 29.09
C SER A 517 -40.54 3.42 27.84
N GLY A 518 -39.80 3.39 26.73
CA GLY A 518 -40.16 4.13 25.51
C GLY A 518 -40.01 5.66 25.61
N GLU A 519 -39.51 6.18 26.72
CA GLU A 519 -39.31 7.60 26.98
C GLU A 519 -37.82 7.96 26.99
N SER A 520 -37.47 9.20 26.64
CA SER A 520 -36.08 9.71 26.64
C SER A 520 -35.08 8.91 25.79
N ILE A 521 -35.51 8.42 24.62
CA ILE A 521 -34.64 7.78 23.63
C ILE A 521 -33.62 8.81 23.15
N ASP A 522 -32.36 8.62 23.51
CA ASP A 522 -31.26 9.47 23.07
C ASP A 522 -30.83 9.12 21.63
N TRP A 523 -29.94 9.95 21.06
CA TRP A 523 -29.49 9.80 19.67
C TRP A 523 -28.81 8.44 19.41
N ALA A 524 -28.02 7.95 20.36
CA ALA A 524 -27.30 6.68 20.22
C ALA A 524 -28.27 5.49 20.26
N MET A 525 -29.33 5.59 21.07
CA MET A 525 -30.37 4.58 21.15
C MET A 525 -31.28 4.58 19.91
N GLY A 526 -31.64 5.76 19.40
CA GLY A 526 -32.40 5.89 18.15
C GLY A 526 -31.66 5.33 16.93
N GLU A 527 -30.35 5.60 16.83
CA GLU A 527 -29.50 5.04 15.78
C GLU A 527 -29.33 3.51 15.91
N ALA A 528 -29.13 2.99 17.13
CA ALA A 528 -29.04 1.55 17.36
C ALA A 528 -30.34 0.81 16.98
N LEU A 529 -31.51 1.42 17.22
CA LEU A 529 -32.80 0.89 16.78
C LEU A 529 -32.95 0.93 15.25
N ALA A 530 -32.47 2.00 14.60
CA ALA A 530 -32.44 2.08 13.13
C ALA A 530 -31.55 0.97 12.53
N PHE A 531 -30.36 0.72 13.10
CA PHE A 531 -29.51 -0.38 12.64
C PHE A 531 -30.14 -1.75 12.91
N ALA A 532 -30.73 -1.96 14.09
CA ALA A 532 -31.34 -3.23 14.46
C ALA A 532 -32.53 -3.58 13.56
N THR A 533 -33.38 -2.61 13.21
CA THR A 533 -34.51 -2.82 12.30
C THR A 533 -34.05 -3.20 10.89
N LEU A 534 -33.02 -2.53 10.35
CA LEU A 534 -32.43 -2.88 9.07
C LEU A 534 -31.84 -4.30 9.07
N ILE A 535 -31.12 -4.68 10.13
CA ILE A 535 -30.55 -6.04 10.26
C ILE A 535 -31.65 -7.11 10.35
N ILE A 536 -32.74 -6.85 11.07
CA ILE A 536 -33.91 -7.75 11.16
C ILE A 536 -34.58 -7.94 9.80
N GLU A 537 -34.63 -6.90 8.97
CA GLU A 537 -35.12 -6.96 7.60
C GLU A 537 -34.14 -7.65 6.62
N GLY A 538 -32.95 -8.05 7.10
CA GLY A 538 -31.92 -8.72 6.31
C GLY A 538 -30.95 -7.78 5.59
N ASN A 539 -31.00 -6.49 5.88
CA ASN A 539 -30.10 -5.49 5.31
C ASN A 539 -28.77 -5.43 6.09
N HIS A 540 -27.64 -5.47 5.36
CA HIS A 540 -26.32 -5.36 5.97
C HIS A 540 -26.04 -3.91 6.39
N VAL A 541 -25.57 -3.71 7.63
CA VAL A 541 -25.14 -2.40 8.14
C VAL A 541 -23.65 -2.42 8.45
N ARG A 542 -22.89 -1.47 7.89
CA ARG A 542 -21.46 -1.28 8.17
C ARG A 542 -21.20 0.17 8.59
N LEU A 543 -20.72 0.37 9.81
CA LEU A 543 -20.22 1.66 10.30
C LEU A 543 -18.70 1.60 10.45
N SER A 544 -18.01 2.58 9.88
CA SER A 544 -16.56 2.75 10.01
C SER A 544 -16.21 4.21 10.24
N GLY A 545 -15.07 4.47 10.85
CA GLY A 545 -14.63 5.81 11.21
C GLY A 545 -13.69 5.77 12.40
N GLN A 546 -13.08 6.91 12.70
CA GLN A 546 -12.15 6.99 13.83
C GLN A 546 -12.92 6.91 15.16
N ASP A 547 -12.52 5.97 16.03
CA ASP A 547 -13.10 5.74 17.37
C ASP A 547 -14.62 5.44 17.42
N VAL A 548 -15.24 5.06 16.31
CA VAL A 548 -16.68 4.77 16.23
C VAL A 548 -17.13 3.60 17.12
N GLU A 549 -16.23 2.69 17.53
CA GLU A 549 -16.58 1.60 18.45
C GLU A 549 -16.97 2.11 19.83
N ARG A 550 -16.32 3.19 20.27
CA ARG A 550 -16.62 3.89 21.53
C ARG A 550 -17.51 5.10 21.29
N GLY A 551 -17.57 5.60 20.07
CA GLY A 551 -18.01 6.94 19.71
C GLY A 551 -17.00 7.99 20.19
N THR A 552 -16.69 8.99 19.37
CA THR A 552 -15.84 10.13 19.77
C THR A 552 -16.33 10.75 21.08
N PHE A 553 -17.65 10.80 21.27
CA PHE A 553 -18.32 11.34 22.47
C PHE A 553 -18.77 10.26 23.48
N SER A 554 -18.15 9.08 23.47
CA SER A 554 -18.40 7.97 24.43
C SER A 554 -19.77 7.26 24.31
N HIS A 555 -20.31 7.14 23.10
CA HIS A 555 -21.44 6.27 22.76
C HIS A 555 -20.98 5.10 21.87
N PRO A 556 -20.95 3.83 22.35
CA PRO A 556 -20.34 2.74 21.59
C PRO A 556 -21.18 2.24 20.41
N LYS A 557 -20.57 2.10 19.21
CA LYS A 557 -21.27 1.91 17.92
C LYS A 557 -20.64 0.99 16.83
N SER A 558 -19.61 0.18 17.11
CA SER A 558 -18.91 -0.77 16.16
C SER A 558 -17.76 -0.19 15.28
N SER A 559 -17.10 -1.02 14.46
CA SER A 559 -15.67 -1.06 14.05
C SER A 559 -14.81 0.22 13.88
N ASN A 560 -13.68 0.28 14.60
CA ASN A 560 -12.68 1.38 14.50
C ASN A 560 -11.88 1.39 13.18
N SER A 561 -11.67 2.59 12.62
CA SER A 561 -10.72 2.87 11.52
C SER A 561 -9.45 3.61 12.02
N LEU A 562 -8.39 3.60 11.21
CA LEU A 562 -7.19 4.43 11.41
C LEU A 562 -7.47 5.91 11.13
N GLU A 563 -6.51 6.79 11.49
CA GLU A 563 -6.49 8.25 11.31
C GLU A 563 -6.38 8.72 9.83
N TYR A 564 -6.77 7.89 8.86
CA TYR A 564 -6.59 8.14 7.41
C TYR A 564 -7.93 8.43 6.72
N PRO A 565 -8.46 9.66 6.80
CA PRO A 565 -9.80 9.98 6.28
C PRO A 565 -9.92 9.75 4.77
N PHE A 566 -8.85 9.96 3.99
CA PHE A 566 -8.89 9.78 2.54
C PHE A 566 -9.08 8.30 2.17
N ALA A 567 -8.14 7.42 2.54
CA ALA A 567 -8.24 6.02 2.16
C ALA A 567 -9.45 5.30 2.78
N VAL A 568 -9.84 5.63 4.02
CA VAL A 568 -11.01 4.99 4.66
C VAL A 568 -12.31 5.44 3.98
N LEU A 569 -12.52 6.73 3.74
CA LEU A 569 -13.71 7.18 3.01
C LEU A 569 -13.77 6.58 1.60
N GLY A 570 -12.62 6.49 0.94
CA GLY A 570 -12.51 5.84 -0.36
C GLY A 570 -12.88 4.36 -0.35
N PHE A 571 -12.44 3.65 0.69
CA PHE A 571 -12.78 2.26 0.90
C PHE A 571 -14.29 2.07 1.09
N GLU A 572 -14.91 2.84 1.97
CA GLU A 572 -16.35 2.71 2.24
C GLU A 572 -17.21 3.11 1.04
N LEU A 573 -16.77 4.12 0.29
CA LEU A 573 -17.38 4.45 -0.99
C LEU A 573 -17.35 3.25 -1.93
N GLY A 574 -16.20 2.57 -2.05
CA GLY A 574 -16.06 1.38 -2.90
C GLY A 574 -16.94 0.24 -2.43
N TYR A 575 -17.05 0.07 -1.12
CA TYR A 575 -17.89 -0.94 -0.49
C TYR A 575 -19.38 -0.70 -0.78
N SER A 576 -19.83 0.55 -0.67
CA SER A 576 -21.23 0.96 -0.90
C SER A 576 -21.72 0.77 -2.34
N MET A 577 -20.80 0.71 -3.30
CA MET A 577 -21.14 0.54 -4.72
C MET A 577 -21.47 -0.91 -5.11
N GLU A 578 -21.31 -1.87 -4.21
CA GLU A 578 -21.48 -3.29 -4.54
C GLU A 578 -22.87 -3.84 -4.22
N ASN A 579 -23.50 -3.42 -3.11
CA ASN A 579 -24.83 -3.88 -2.72
C ASN A 579 -25.73 -2.69 -2.41
N PRO A 580 -26.83 -2.47 -3.17
CA PRO A 580 -27.74 -1.35 -2.94
C PRO A 580 -28.62 -1.53 -1.69
N ASN A 581 -28.73 -2.75 -1.15
CA ASN A 581 -29.54 -3.05 0.02
C ASN A 581 -28.74 -2.98 1.33
N SER A 582 -27.53 -2.39 1.30
CA SER A 582 -26.73 -2.20 2.51
C SER A 582 -26.64 -0.74 2.91
N LEU A 583 -26.67 -0.51 4.22
CA LEU A 583 -26.40 0.79 4.80
C LEU A 583 -24.92 0.84 5.16
N ILE A 584 -24.16 1.62 4.40
CA ILE A 584 -22.74 1.87 4.65
C ILE A 584 -22.60 3.28 5.19
N LEU A 585 -21.94 3.42 6.34
CA LEU A 585 -21.70 4.70 7.01
C LEU A 585 -20.22 4.93 7.22
N TRP A 586 -19.80 6.17 7.01
CA TRP A 586 -18.49 6.67 7.43
C TRP A 586 -18.68 7.85 8.39
N GLU A 587 -18.08 7.77 9.59
CA GLU A 587 -18.12 8.85 10.59
C GLU A 587 -16.73 9.48 10.77
N ALA A 588 -16.67 10.80 10.60
CA ALA A 588 -15.47 11.56 10.94
C ALA A 588 -15.41 11.78 12.45
N GLN A 589 -14.20 11.83 13.03
CA GLN A 589 -14.03 12.11 14.47
C GLN A 589 -14.64 13.47 14.85
N PHE A 590 -14.29 14.50 14.07
CA PHE A 590 -14.94 15.79 13.99
C PHE A 590 -15.17 16.10 12.51
N GLY A 591 -16.23 16.84 12.18
CA GLY A 591 -16.55 17.18 10.80
C GLY A 591 -15.42 17.92 10.10
N ASP A 592 -14.63 18.71 10.83
CA ASP A 592 -13.50 19.47 10.32
C ASP A 592 -12.45 18.58 9.60
N PHE A 593 -12.22 17.36 10.08
CA PHE A 593 -11.20 16.43 9.56
C PHE A 593 -11.62 15.72 8.27
N SER A 594 -12.88 15.86 7.85
CA SER A 594 -13.34 15.35 6.56
C SER A 594 -12.63 16.01 5.36
N ASN A 595 -12.05 17.20 5.58
CA ASN A 595 -11.27 17.92 4.58
C ASN A 595 -10.06 17.14 4.05
N GLY A 596 -9.51 16.18 4.82
CA GLY A 596 -8.42 15.31 4.37
C GLY A 596 -8.83 14.38 3.23
N ALA A 597 -10.14 14.12 3.08
CA ALA A 597 -10.71 13.27 2.03
C ALA A 597 -11.41 14.07 0.91
N GLN A 598 -11.07 15.35 0.74
CA GLN A 598 -11.78 16.25 -0.18
C GLN A 598 -11.87 15.72 -1.62
N VAL A 599 -10.82 15.05 -2.11
CA VAL A 599 -10.81 14.45 -3.45
C VAL A 599 -11.94 13.40 -3.58
N MET A 600 -12.24 12.64 -2.53
CA MET A 600 -13.33 11.66 -2.54
C MET A 600 -14.70 12.32 -2.58
N PHE A 601 -14.89 13.41 -1.84
CA PHE A 601 -16.11 14.22 -1.91
C PHE A 601 -16.33 14.82 -3.29
N ASP A 602 -15.31 15.47 -3.86
CA ASP A 602 -15.43 16.24 -5.10
C ASP A 602 -15.53 15.34 -6.34
N GLN A 603 -14.70 14.29 -6.40
CA GLN A 603 -14.47 13.56 -7.65
C GLN A 603 -15.24 12.25 -7.76
N PHE A 604 -15.79 11.77 -6.65
CA PHE A 604 -16.56 10.54 -6.61
C PHE A 604 -17.95 10.71 -5.98
N LEU A 605 -18.07 11.21 -4.74
CA LEU A 605 -19.37 11.28 -4.06
C LEU A 605 -20.34 12.26 -4.75
N SER A 606 -19.90 13.50 -4.99
CA SER A 606 -20.75 14.53 -5.59
C SER A 606 -20.94 14.39 -7.10
N SER A 607 -20.02 13.71 -7.79
CA SER A 607 -19.96 13.69 -9.26
C SER A 607 -19.99 12.31 -9.90
N GLY A 608 -19.89 11.21 -9.13
CA GLY A 608 -19.78 9.85 -9.64
C GLY A 608 -21.03 9.36 -10.40
N GLU A 609 -22.23 9.72 -9.95
CA GLU A 609 -23.47 9.41 -10.66
C GLU A 609 -23.55 10.17 -11.99
N SER A 610 -23.23 11.46 -11.98
CA SER A 610 -23.26 12.28 -13.19
C SER A 610 -22.20 11.85 -14.21
N LYS A 611 -20.97 11.60 -13.78
CA LYS A 611 -19.85 11.27 -14.68
C LYS A 611 -19.91 9.85 -15.20
N TRP A 612 -20.29 8.90 -14.34
CA TRP A 612 -20.09 7.47 -14.59
C TRP A 612 -21.33 6.60 -14.33
N LEU A 613 -22.48 7.21 -14.02
CA LEU A 613 -23.71 6.51 -13.65
C LEU A 613 -23.50 5.52 -12.48
N ARG A 614 -22.62 5.90 -11.54
CA ARG A 614 -22.33 5.10 -10.34
C ARG A 614 -23.07 5.68 -9.14
N GLN A 615 -24.10 4.94 -8.71
CA GLN A 615 -24.84 5.24 -7.51
C GLN A 615 -24.11 4.71 -6.27
N THR A 616 -24.28 5.43 -5.17
CA THR A 616 -23.76 5.07 -3.84
C THR A 616 -24.79 5.49 -2.80
N GLY A 617 -25.05 4.62 -1.82
CA GLY A 617 -25.87 4.90 -0.65
C GLY A 617 -25.05 5.25 0.59
N LEU A 618 -23.78 5.67 0.42
CA LEU A 618 -22.89 5.98 1.53
C LEU A 618 -23.44 7.16 2.34
N VAL A 619 -23.58 6.96 3.66
CA VAL A 619 -23.93 8.02 4.60
C VAL A 619 -22.66 8.53 5.28
N VAL A 620 -22.44 9.84 5.23
CA VAL A 620 -21.27 10.50 5.83
C VAL A 620 -21.73 11.27 7.07
N LEU A 621 -21.32 10.81 8.25
CA LEU A 621 -21.63 11.42 9.53
C LEU A 621 -20.50 12.40 9.90
N LEU A 622 -20.82 13.70 9.92
CA LEU A 622 -19.86 14.77 10.18
C LEU A 622 -20.29 15.56 11.44
N PRO A 623 -19.70 15.28 12.62
CA PRO A 623 -19.99 16.05 13.82
C PRO A 623 -19.75 17.55 13.60
N HIS A 624 -20.74 18.39 13.94
CA HIS A 624 -20.73 19.83 13.70
C HIS A 624 -21.40 20.56 14.86
N GLY A 625 -20.77 21.62 15.37
CA GLY A 625 -21.32 22.46 16.44
C GLY A 625 -20.32 23.51 16.93
N TYR A 626 -20.74 24.77 17.06
CA TYR A 626 -19.89 25.86 17.53
C TYR A 626 -19.86 25.95 19.08
N ASP A 627 -19.41 24.88 19.73
CA ASP A 627 -19.45 24.74 21.20
C ASP A 627 -18.24 25.37 21.93
N GLY A 628 -17.48 26.24 21.25
CA GLY A 628 -16.30 26.90 21.81
C GLY A 628 -15.05 26.01 21.94
N GLN A 629 -15.00 24.85 21.26
CA GLN A 629 -13.89 23.90 21.30
C GLN A 629 -12.71 24.26 20.37
N GLY A 630 -12.77 25.41 19.71
CA GLY A 630 -11.73 25.90 18.81
C GLY A 630 -12.00 25.59 17.33
N PRO A 631 -11.18 26.14 16.43
CA PRO A 631 -11.51 26.25 15.01
C PRO A 631 -11.52 24.94 14.22
N GLU A 632 -10.92 23.87 14.74
CA GLU A 632 -10.84 22.55 14.07
C GLU A 632 -11.67 21.47 14.79
N HIS A 633 -12.60 21.89 15.65
CA HIS A 633 -13.54 21.02 16.39
C HIS A 633 -14.94 21.62 16.40
N SER A 634 -15.26 22.45 15.41
CA SER A 634 -16.50 23.24 15.38
C SER A 634 -17.29 23.06 14.10
N SER A 635 -16.61 22.95 12.96
CA SER A 635 -17.24 23.08 11.66
C SER A 635 -16.95 21.89 10.76
N ALA A 636 -18.00 21.15 10.40
CA ALA A 636 -17.96 20.27 9.23
C ALA A 636 -17.78 21.03 7.90
N ARG A 637 -17.59 22.36 7.97
CA ARG A 637 -17.52 23.29 6.85
C ARG A 637 -18.76 23.10 6.01
N LEU A 638 -19.92 23.16 6.67
CA LEU A 638 -21.18 22.87 6.05
C LEU A 638 -21.31 23.74 4.81
N GLU A 639 -20.86 24.99 4.74
CA GLU A 639 -20.81 25.80 3.51
C GLU A 639 -20.14 25.15 2.28
N ARG A 640 -19.21 24.21 2.48
CA ARG A 640 -18.59 23.38 1.43
C ARG A 640 -19.56 22.30 0.92
N PHE A 641 -20.58 21.96 1.72
CA PHE A 641 -21.69 21.03 1.48
C PHE A 641 -23.08 21.74 1.31
N LEU A 642 -23.54 22.61 2.24
CA LEU A 642 -24.16 23.99 2.17
C LEU A 642 -24.46 24.61 3.60
N GLN A 643 -24.83 25.91 3.75
CA GLN A 643 -24.72 26.83 4.96
C GLN A 643 -25.65 26.62 6.23
N VAL A 644 -25.32 27.29 7.37
CA VAL A 644 -25.53 26.97 8.84
C VAL A 644 -26.78 27.58 9.57
N TYR A 645 -27.28 26.97 10.70
CA TYR A 645 -28.56 27.31 11.40
C TYR A 645 -28.61 27.43 12.98
N TYR A 646 -27.66 27.00 13.83
CA TYR A 646 -28.01 26.69 15.25
C TYR A 646 -27.93 27.79 16.35
N GLU A 647 -27.72 29.07 16.06
CA GLU A 647 -27.62 30.10 17.13
C GLU A 647 -28.96 30.76 17.56
N LEU A 648 -30.07 30.52 16.83
CA LEU A 648 -31.31 31.31 16.99
C LEU A 648 -32.29 30.79 18.06
N ASP A 649 -32.32 29.47 18.37
CA ASP A 649 -33.31 28.90 19.31
C ASP A 649 -33.00 29.20 20.78
N GLU A 650 -31.71 29.26 21.16
CA GLU A 650 -31.32 29.63 22.53
C GLU A 650 -31.63 31.11 22.85
N GLY A 651 -31.50 32.00 21.86
CA GLY A 651 -31.82 33.41 21.99
C GLY A 651 -33.31 33.67 22.21
N ARG A 652 -34.19 32.94 21.51
CA ARG A 652 -35.66 33.07 21.66
C ARG A 652 -36.13 32.62 23.04
N LYS A 653 -35.59 31.51 23.55
CA LYS A 653 -35.94 31.00 24.90
C LYS A 653 -35.48 31.94 26.01
N LYS A 654 -34.35 32.64 25.83
CA LYS A 654 -33.86 33.67 26.78
C LYS A 654 -34.66 34.98 26.74
N SER A 655 -35.39 35.26 25.66
CA SER A 655 -36.08 36.54 25.43
C SER A 655 -37.61 36.48 25.54
N ASP A 656 -38.19 35.31 25.82
CA ASP A 656 -39.65 35.06 25.98
C ASP A 656 -40.52 35.68 24.86
N ARG A 657 -39.99 35.67 23.63
CA ARG A 657 -40.67 36.22 22.45
C ARG A 657 -41.63 35.20 21.83
N GLN A 658 -42.89 35.63 21.65
CA GLN A 658 -43.98 34.83 21.06
C GLN A 658 -44.27 35.20 19.59
N ASP A 659 -43.60 36.23 19.06
CA ASP A 659 -43.79 36.78 17.71
C ASP A 659 -42.82 36.21 16.67
N VAL A 660 -42.00 35.22 17.04
CA VAL A 660 -41.01 34.57 16.18
C VAL A 660 -41.28 33.07 16.11
N ALA A 661 -41.60 32.58 14.91
CA ALA A 661 -41.65 31.16 14.60
C ALA A 661 -40.27 30.68 14.12
N ILE A 662 -39.78 29.59 14.68
CA ILE A 662 -38.52 28.96 14.27
C ILE A 662 -38.87 27.65 13.54
N CYS A 663 -38.56 27.58 12.25
CA CYS A 663 -38.78 26.40 11.43
C CYS A 663 -37.42 25.79 11.06
N ARG A 664 -37.28 24.47 11.27
CA ARG A 664 -36.09 23.72 10.86
C ARG A 664 -36.27 23.17 9.45
N VAL A 665 -35.29 23.40 8.59
CA VAL A 665 -35.18 22.73 7.29
C VAL A 665 -34.15 21.60 7.44
N GLU A 666 -34.62 20.43 7.87
CA GLU A 666 -33.76 19.27 8.17
C GLU A 666 -33.11 18.67 6.90
N GLN A 667 -33.76 18.83 5.74
CA GLN A 667 -33.24 18.42 4.43
C GLN A 667 -32.99 19.67 3.59
N LEU A 668 -31.72 19.99 3.32
CA LEU A 668 -31.33 21.15 2.50
C LEU A 668 -31.27 20.80 1.00
N CYS A 669 -30.93 19.55 0.66
CA CYS A 669 -30.85 19.07 -0.72
C CYS A 669 -31.32 17.60 -0.82
N PRO A 670 -32.22 17.26 -1.77
CA PRO A 670 -32.96 18.17 -2.64
C PRO A 670 -33.86 19.11 -1.82
N PHE A 671 -34.00 20.37 -2.26
CA PHE A 671 -34.69 21.38 -1.48
C PHE A 671 -36.19 21.05 -1.35
N PRO A 672 -36.75 20.97 -0.13
CA PRO A 672 -38.09 20.45 0.12
C PRO A 672 -39.14 21.54 -0.05
N TYR A 673 -39.33 22.00 -1.30
CA TYR A 673 -40.26 23.08 -1.64
C TYR A 673 -41.69 22.82 -1.11
N ASP A 674 -42.15 21.58 -1.19
CA ASP A 674 -43.48 21.15 -0.77
C ASP A 674 -43.67 21.24 0.75
N LEU A 675 -42.68 20.77 1.53
CA LEU A 675 -42.72 20.82 2.99
C LEU A 675 -42.61 22.27 3.50
N ILE A 676 -41.72 23.07 2.90
CA ILE A 676 -41.57 24.48 3.24
C ILE A 676 -42.86 25.22 2.90
N GLN A 677 -43.41 25.05 1.70
CA GLN A 677 -44.65 25.72 1.30
C GLN A 677 -45.82 25.34 2.22
N ARG A 678 -45.87 24.09 2.70
CA ARG A 678 -46.87 23.65 3.69
C ARG A 678 -46.71 24.38 5.03
N GLU A 679 -45.48 24.54 5.50
CA GLU A 679 -45.21 25.22 6.77
C GLU A 679 -45.46 26.74 6.66
N LEU A 680 -45.07 27.35 5.53
CA LEU A 680 -45.32 28.77 5.24
C LEU A 680 -46.82 29.12 5.25
N LYS A 681 -47.69 28.22 4.80
CA LYS A 681 -49.15 28.41 4.85
C LYS A 681 -49.69 28.58 6.28
N ARG A 682 -48.97 28.12 7.30
CA ARG A 682 -49.40 28.24 8.71
C ARG A 682 -49.25 29.65 9.26
N TYR A 683 -48.43 30.50 8.62
CA TYR A 683 -48.32 31.90 9.00
C TYR A 683 -48.35 32.83 7.76
N PRO A 684 -49.53 33.35 7.40
CA PRO A 684 -49.74 34.09 6.15
C PRO A 684 -49.23 35.54 6.16
N SER A 685 -48.78 36.06 7.31
CA SER A 685 -48.48 37.49 7.54
C SER A 685 -47.12 37.73 8.20
N MET A 686 -46.07 37.03 7.75
CA MET A 686 -44.73 37.10 8.37
C MET A 686 -43.64 37.55 7.39
N ASP A 687 -42.61 38.18 7.96
CA ASP A 687 -41.36 38.52 7.28
C ASP A 687 -40.37 37.35 7.42
N PHE A 688 -39.58 37.10 6.37
CA PHE A 688 -38.64 35.98 6.33
C PHE A 688 -37.21 36.41 6.65
N CYS A 689 -36.56 35.64 7.51
CA CYS A 689 -35.11 35.64 7.69
C CYS A 689 -34.62 34.20 7.51
N PHE A 690 -33.63 34.01 6.65
CA PHE A 690 -32.91 32.74 6.50
C PHE A 690 -31.68 32.77 7.40
#